data_AF-A0AAU8AT28-F1
#
_entry.id   AF-A0AAU8AT28-F1
#
_cell.length_a   1.000
_cell.length_b   1.000
_cell.length_c   1.000
_cell.angle_alpha   90.00
_cell.angle_beta   90.00
_cell.angle_gamma   90.00
#
_symmetry.space_group_name_H-M   'P 1'
#
loop_
_entity.id
_entity.type
_entity.pdbx_description
1 polymer ?
#
loop_
_entity_poly.entity_id
_entity_poly.type
_entity_poly.pdbx_seq_one_letter_code
_entity_poly.pdbx_strand_id
1 'polypeptide(L)'
;MMETWAVATGHPTATRAAERILRAGGNAVDAGVAAGLTLGVVQPDLVSVAGVAPIIMFDAATGQVTSQDGVGGWPAAADVEAMHRAHGDHVPEGILRTVIPAAPASWIRALSEKGTMRFADIAEEAVEAAREGFEVYPLFADFIATRQEKYARFPSTAEIFLPGGRPPVVGTRFVQRDLAWTLEQMIAAEAACPGDRRAGLAAARAAFYEGPIAERIVAFHAANGGLLTAADLAGYEVREEATLPVRFRGVEVHCCGAWCQGISMAETLAMIEAAGPGAATRDGALDLHFLVEVLKRVFADREAFVTDPDHMAIRPAALLAPDFLAARLAGIGAKSDPLPAPGTPAEPSGAPAVFHVGCADTSHVSVIDGAGNIFSATPSDPSYDTLVIPGTGLSVSSRGSQSRAIPGHLNALAPGKRPRLTPNPILALKEGKPWLAMGTPGGDVQVQAMIQVLLNMLDLGMTPEQAVRAPRVATYAFPGSFAPHDVHPNKVLYEADLAPAQISDLAARGHDLEAWPQETWMAGGVCIALREPTGASAVADTRRVGTAASGGAGEPDAALARIADPATQLAEAYALCNAAIPNGLFSAMRFHAAEMEVERLYSTLPEVYPVSGRKPKRATPWGEKVLLRREVNAGFGAADISWAFSDHETILGLGLEAVLNVPVVAGDRVLGTINYLRAAPAFSTDEIALGRACAAAIARRGELE
;
A
#
# COMPACT_ATOMS: atom_id res chain seq x y z
N MET A 1 -21.24 -4.15 14.07
CA MET A 1 -20.13 -3.27 13.65
C MET A 1 -20.45 -2.81 12.24
N MET A 2 -20.17 -1.56 11.88
CA MET A 2 -20.32 -1.14 10.48
C MET A 2 -19.38 -1.99 9.62
N GLU A 3 -19.88 -2.60 8.55
CA GLU A 3 -19.10 -3.41 7.60
C GLU A 3 -18.27 -2.49 6.70
N THR A 4 -17.41 -1.66 7.29
CA THR A 4 -16.54 -0.75 6.55
C THR A 4 -15.23 -1.42 6.21
N TRP A 5 -14.70 -1.19 5.02
CA TRP A 5 -13.37 -1.60 4.59
C TRP A 5 -12.43 -0.39 4.51
N ALA A 6 -11.12 -0.65 4.54
CA ALA A 6 -10.09 0.34 4.36
C ALA A 6 -8.88 -0.25 3.63
N VAL A 7 -8.26 0.54 2.76
CA VAL A 7 -7.07 0.17 1.99
C VAL A 7 -6.11 1.34 1.88
N ALA A 8 -4.81 1.07 2.03
CA ALA A 8 -3.72 1.99 1.68
C ALA A 8 -2.68 1.25 0.85
N THR A 9 -2.22 1.88 -0.24
CA THR A 9 -1.20 1.30 -1.12
C THR A 9 -0.18 2.34 -1.56
N GLY A 10 0.99 1.87 -2.03
CA GLY A 10 2.05 2.73 -2.54
C GLY A 10 1.77 3.44 -3.87
N HIS A 11 0.63 3.19 -4.53
CA HIS A 11 0.27 3.84 -5.81
C HIS A 11 -1.25 3.98 -6.02
N PRO A 12 -1.76 5.09 -6.60
CA PRO A 12 -3.21 5.32 -6.74
C PRO A 12 -3.95 4.24 -7.54
N THR A 13 -3.33 3.74 -8.61
CA THR A 13 -3.90 2.65 -9.42
C THR A 13 -4.06 1.34 -8.64
N ALA A 14 -3.14 1.04 -7.72
CA ALA A 14 -3.25 -0.15 -6.86
C ALA A 14 -4.35 0.02 -5.81
N THR A 15 -4.50 1.22 -5.24
CA THR A 15 -5.62 1.55 -4.34
C THR A 15 -6.96 1.39 -5.07
N ARG A 16 -7.06 1.87 -6.31
CA ARG A 16 -8.26 1.70 -7.16
C ARG A 16 -8.57 0.22 -7.44
N ALA A 17 -7.55 -0.58 -7.74
CA ALA A 17 -7.71 -2.03 -7.97
C ALA A 17 -8.31 -2.71 -6.73
N ALA A 18 -7.74 -2.47 -5.55
CA ALA A 18 -8.26 -3.01 -4.29
C ALA A 18 -9.69 -2.52 -3.98
N GLU A 19 -9.96 -1.23 -4.17
CA GLU A 19 -11.31 -0.67 -3.96
C GLU A 19 -12.34 -1.35 -4.88
N ARG A 20 -12.03 -1.52 -6.16
CA ARG A 20 -12.92 -2.21 -7.11
C ARG A 20 -13.25 -3.61 -6.61
N ILE A 21 -12.25 -4.36 -6.15
CA ILE A 21 -12.43 -5.72 -5.62
C ILE A 21 -13.30 -5.72 -4.36
N LEU A 22 -13.03 -4.83 -3.40
CA LEU A 22 -13.84 -4.72 -2.17
C LEU A 22 -15.30 -4.35 -2.49
N ARG A 23 -15.53 -3.44 -3.44
CA ARG A 23 -16.86 -3.05 -3.90
C ARG A 23 -17.58 -4.17 -4.67
N ALA A 24 -16.84 -5.00 -5.38
CA ALA A 24 -17.35 -6.18 -6.06
C ALA A 24 -17.61 -7.37 -5.11
N GLY A 25 -17.40 -7.20 -3.80
CA GLY A 25 -17.66 -8.22 -2.79
C GLY A 25 -16.50 -9.17 -2.52
N GLY A 26 -15.31 -8.89 -3.05
CA GLY A 26 -14.07 -9.58 -2.70
C GLY A 26 -13.63 -9.25 -1.27
N ASN A 27 -12.83 -10.13 -0.67
CA ASN A 27 -12.34 -9.95 0.69
C ASN A 27 -10.97 -9.23 0.73
N ALA A 28 -10.40 -9.06 1.93
CA ALA A 28 -9.12 -8.37 2.11
C ALA A 28 -7.98 -9.02 1.32
N VAL A 29 -8.01 -10.34 1.15
CA VAL A 29 -7.00 -11.11 0.41
C VAL A 29 -7.16 -10.89 -1.09
N ASP A 30 -8.38 -10.96 -1.61
CA ASP A 30 -8.68 -10.65 -3.01
C ASP A 30 -8.19 -9.23 -3.36
N ALA A 31 -8.58 -8.24 -2.56
CA ALA A 31 -8.22 -6.85 -2.76
C ALA A 31 -6.71 -6.60 -2.61
N GLY A 32 -6.09 -7.23 -1.61
CA GLY A 32 -4.66 -7.16 -1.37
C GLY A 32 -3.82 -7.71 -2.52
N VAL A 33 -4.23 -8.84 -3.10
CA VAL A 33 -3.54 -9.43 -4.25
C VAL A 33 -3.74 -8.60 -5.52
N ALA A 34 -4.94 -8.06 -5.77
CA ALA A 34 -5.18 -7.17 -6.91
C ALA A 34 -4.29 -5.92 -6.85
N ALA A 35 -4.19 -5.30 -5.68
CA ALA A 35 -3.25 -4.20 -5.45
C ALA A 35 -1.80 -4.64 -5.62
N GLY A 36 -1.39 -5.76 -5.04
CA GLY A 36 -0.01 -6.28 -5.13
C GLY A 36 0.45 -6.55 -6.57
N LEU A 37 -0.39 -7.20 -7.39
CA LEU A 37 -0.13 -7.40 -8.82
C LEU A 37 -0.03 -6.06 -9.56
N THR A 38 -0.94 -5.13 -9.26
CA THR A 38 -0.95 -3.81 -9.88
C THR A 38 0.31 -3.02 -9.54
N LEU A 39 0.80 -3.09 -8.29
CA LEU A 39 2.07 -2.47 -7.87
C LEU A 39 3.26 -2.98 -8.68
N GLY A 40 3.30 -4.28 -8.99
CA GLY A 40 4.32 -4.87 -9.86
C GLY A 40 4.32 -4.36 -11.31
N VAL A 41 3.26 -3.66 -11.72
CA VAL A 41 3.14 -3.03 -13.04
C VAL A 41 3.42 -1.53 -12.96
N VAL A 42 2.82 -0.83 -11.99
CA VAL A 42 2.82 0.65 -11.93
C VAL A 42 4.00 1.23 -11.16
N GLN A 43 4.76 0.41 -10.45
CA GLN A 43 6.02 0.78 -9.80
C GLN A 43 7.16 -0.17 -10.21
N PRO A 44 7.41 -0.35 -11.52
CA PRO A 44 8.38 -1.33 -12.02
C PRO A 44 9.84 -0.97 -11.65
N ASP A 45 10.08 0.24 -11.16
CA ASP A 45 11.32 0.69 -10.55
C ASP A 45 11.54 0.14 -9.13
N LEU A 46 10.48 -0.31 -8.43
CA LEU A 46 10.48 -0.71 -7.02
C LEU A 46 9.99 -2.15 -6.78
N VAL A 47 9.12 -2.65 -7.66
CA VAL A 47 8.41 -3.93 -7.50
C VAL A 47 8.44 -4.68 -8.83
N SER A 48 8.66 -5.99 -8.76
CA SER A 48 8.54 -6.87 -9.92
C SER A 48 7.44 -7.91 -9.76
N VAL A 49 6.70 -8.18 -10.84
CA VAL A 49 5.79 -9.35 -10.92
C VAL A 49 6.55 -10.67 -10.71
N ALA A 50 7.81 -10.74 -11.15
CA ALA A 50 8.74 -11.86 -10.92
C ALA A 50 9.66 -11.63 -9.71
N GLY A 51 9.20 -10.85 -8.73
CA GLY A 51 9.95 -10.50 -7.54
C GLY A 51 9.61 -11.35 -6.31
N VAL A 52 9.63 -10.70 -5.16
CA VAL A 52 9.26 -11.24 -3.82
C VAL A 52 7.99 -10.57 -3.31
N ALA A 53 7.24 -11.27 -2.46
CA ALA A 53 5.99 -10.79 -1.87
C ALA A 53 5.72 -11.45 -0.51
N PRO A 54 6.40 -11.04 0.57
CA PRO A 54 6.03 -11.47 1.91
C PRO A 54 4.63 -10.97 2.27
N ILE A 55 3.83 -11.84 2.88
CA ILE A 55 2.43 -11.57 3.23
C ILE A 55 2.20 -11.97 4.69
N ILE A 56 1.46 -11.14 5.42
CA ILE A 56 0.88 -11.49 6.71
C ILE A 56 -0.63 -11.23 6.67
N MET A 57 -1.41 -12.19 7.14
CA MET A 57 -2.87 -12.18 7.03
C MET A 57 -3.52 -12.56 8.36
N PHE A 58 -4.64 -11.93 8.66
CA PHE A 58 -5.54 -12.33 9.75
C PHE A 58 -6.88 -12.76 9.16
N ASP A 59 -7.32 -13.96 9.54
CA ASP A 59 -8.64 -14.48 9.21
C ASP A 59 -9.58 -14.23 10.39
N ALA A 60 -10.56 -13.36 10.21
CA ALA A 60 -11.50 -12.97 11.26
C ALA A 60 -12.47 -14.09 11.65
N ALA A 61 -12.73 -15.05 10.76
CA ALA A 61 -13.63 -16.16 11.04
C ALA A 61 -12.97 -17.19 11.96
N THR A 62 -11.66 -17.43 11.78
CA THR A 62 -10.90 -18.40 12.59
C THR A 62 -10.10 -17.77 13.72
N GLY A 63 -9.87 -16.46 13.67
CA GLY A 63 -8.98 -15.75 14.59
C GLY A 63 -7.49 -16.05 14.36
N GLN A 64 -7.13 -16.66 13.22
CA GLN A 64 -5.76 -17.09 12.96
C GLN A 64 -4.96 -16.03 12.19
N VAL A 65 -3.72 -15.82 12.64
CA VAL A 65 -2.71 -15.06 11.91
C VAL A 65 -1.77 -16.02 11.20
N THR A 66 -1.56 -15.81 9.91
CA THR A 66 -0.67 -16.62 9.05
C THR A 66 0.32 -15.71 8.33
N SER A 67 1.55 -16.17 8.11
CA SER A 67 2.51 -15.47 7.25
C SER A 67 2.98 -16.39 6.12
N GLN A 68 3.17 -15.81 4.94
CA GLN A 68 3.80 -16.45 3.79
C GLN A 68 5.14 -15.76 3.54
N ASP A 69 6.21 -16.53 3.37
CA ASP A 69 7.56 -15.97 3.22
C ASP A 69 7.71 -15.13 1.96
N GLY A 70 7.19 -15.64 0.85
CA GLY A 70 7.18 -14.97 -0.44
C GLY A 70 8.58 -14.58 -0.91
N VAL A 71 9.58 -15.40 -0.62
CA VAL A 71 10.97 -15.25 -1.07
C VAL A 71 11.52 -16.58 -1.56
N GLY A 72 12.18 -16.55 -2.72
CA GLY A 72 12.80 -17.72 -3.30
C GLY A 72 14.13 -18.08 -2.65
N GLY A 73 14.41 -19.38 -2.61
CA GLY A 73 15.77 -19.87 -2.37
C GLY A 73 16.70 -19.60 -3.54
N TRP A 74 17.99 -19.63 -3.29
CA TRP A 74 19.01 -19.71 -4.33
C TRP A 74 18.83 -20.97 -5.19
N PRO A 75 19.01 -20.90 -6.52
CA PRO A 75 18.94 -22.08 -7.39
C PRO A 75 19.86 -23.21 -6.94
N ALA A 76 19.54 -24.45 -7.32
CA ALA A 76 20.35 -25.62 -6.96
C ALA A 76 21.82 -25.51 -7.41
N ALA A 77 22.08 -24.76 -8.49
CA ALA A 77 23.40 -24.50 -9.03
C ALA A 77 24.23 -23.44 -8.26
N ALA A 78 23.69 -22.84 -7.20
CA ALA A 78 24.39 -21.82 -6.43
C ALA A 78 25.64 -22.39 -5.73
N ASP A 79 26.80 -21.78 -5.99
CA ASP A 79 28.09 -22.17 -5.41
C ASP A 79 28.81 -20.92 -4.88
N VAL A 80 28.89 -20.81 -3.55
CA VAL A 80 29.54 -19.66 -2.89
C VAL A 80 31.03 -19.60 -3.19
N GLU A 81 31.70 -20.74 -3.33
CA GLU A 81 33.14 -20.81 -3.61
C GLU A 81 33.43 -20.31 -5.03
N ALA A 82 32.60 -20.72 -6.00
CA ALA A 82 32.70 -20.22 -7.37
C ALA A 82 32.36 -18.73 -7.47
N MET A 83 31.28 -18.28 -6.81
CA MET A 83 30.89 -16.87 -6.79
C MET A 83 32.00 -16.00 -6.18
N HIS A 84 32.58 -16.44 -5.05
CA HIS A 84 33.66 -15.73 -4.37
C HIS A 84 34.90 -15.59 -5.26
N ARG A 85 35.35 -16.69 -5.88
CA ARG A 85 36.52 -16.67 -6.78
C ARG A 85 36.33 -15.74 -7.98
N ALA A 86 35.11 -15.63 -8.50
CA ALA A 86 34.83 -14.84 -9.70
C ALA A 86 34.51 -13.37 -9.40
N HIS A 87 33.89 -13.07 -8.25
CA HIS A 87 33.28 -11.77 -7.98
C HIS A 87 33.62 -11.16 -6.62
N GLY A 88 34.42 -11.83 -5.79
CA GLY A 88 34.80 -11.37 -4.45
C GLY A 88 33.68 -11.58 -3.43
N ASP A 89 33.54 -10.66 -2.47
CA ASP A 89 32.68 -10.83 -1.29
C ASP A 89 31.18 -10.61 -1.54
N HIS A 90 30.83 -10.11 -2.74
CA HIS A 90 29.48 -9.69 -3.08
C HIS A 90 28.94 -10.39 -4.32
N VAL A 91 27.62 -10.55 -4.34
CA VAL A 91 26.92 -11.04 -5.52
C VAL A 91 26.81 -9.91 -6.56
N PRO A 92 27.29 -10.10 -7.80
CA PRO A 92 27.31 -9.04 -8.82
C PRO A 92 25.90 -8.63 -9.28
N GLU A 93 25.77 -7.43 -9.84
CA GLU A 93 24.53 -6.95 -10.49
C GLU A 93 24.24 -7.76 -11.77
N GLY A 94 22.94 -7.93 -12.11
CA GLY A 94 22.51 -8.70 -13.28
C GLY A 94 22.03 -10.12 -12.96
N ILE A 95 22.24 -11.06 -13.88
CA ILE A 95 21.58 -12.39 -13.85
C ILE A 95 22.01 -13.31 -12.69
N LEU A 96 23.20 -13.08 -12.13
CA LEU A 96 23.78 -13.95 -11.11
C LEU A 96 23.22 -13.71 -9.71
N ARG A 97 22.52 -12.60 -9.47
CA ARG A 97 21.78 -12.35 -8.21
C ARG A 97 20.36 -12.88 -8.21
N THR A 98 19.97 -13.62 -9.24
CA THR A 98 18.63 -14.16 -9.34
C THR A 98 18.40 -15.28 -8.34
N VAL A 99 17.46 -15.05 -7.43
CA VAL A 99 16.81 -16.12 -6.66
C VAL A 99 15.49 -16.49 -7.33
N ILE A 100 14.89 -17.61 -6.93
CA ILE A 100 13.64 -18.07 -7.53
C ILE A 100 12.54 -17.00 -7.37
N PRO A 101 11.85 -16.56 -8.45
CA PRO A 101 10.72 -15.63 -8.35
C PRO A 101 9.60 -16.18 -7.45
N ALA A 102 9.21 -15.43 -6.42
CA ALA A 102 8.32 -15.90 -5.36
C ALA A 102 6.94 -15.23 -5.38
N ALA A 103 6.86 -14.00 -5.89
CA ALA A 103 5.64 -13.20 -5.84
C ALA A 103 4.44 -13.89 -6.52
N PRO A 104 4.54 -14.47 -7.75
CA PRO A 104 3.39 -15.09 -8.41
C PRO A 104 2.80 -16.25 -7.61
N ALA A 105 3.64 -17.15 -7.08
CA ALA A 105 3.15 -18.24 -6.23
C ALA A 105 2.55 -17.73 -4.91
N SER A 106 3.07 -16.64 -4.35
CA SER A 106 2.56 -16.06 -3.09
C SER A 106 1.14 -15.53 -3.26
N TRP A 107 0.93 -14.77 -4.34
CA TRP A 107 -0.38 -14.28 -4.74
C TRP A 107 -1.38 -15.42 -5.00
N ILE A 108 -0.98 -16.42 -5.79
CA ILE A 108 -1.85 -17.56 -6.09
C ILE A 108 -2.16 -18.38 -4.82
N ARG A 109 -1.18 -18.58 -3.93
CA ARG A 109 -1.40 -19.31 -2.67
C ARG A 109 -2.39 -18.56 -1.78
N ALA A 110 -2.19 -17.26 -1.57
CA ALA A 110 -3.11 -16.43 -0.79
C ALA A 110 -4.54 -16.48 -1.36
N LEU A 111 -4.71 -16.34 -2.68
CA LEU A 111 -6.02 -16.48 -3.34
C LEU A 111 -6.63 -17.88 -3.18
N SER A 112 -5.82 -18.93 -3.26
CA SER A 112 -6.28 -20.32 -3.19
C SER A 112 -6.77 -20.71 -1.79
N GLU A 113 -6.07 -20.23 -0.76
CA GLU A 113 -6.34 -20.53 0.65
C GLU A 113 -7.42 -19.62 1.21
N LYS A 114 -7.34 -18.31 0.95
CA LYS A 114 -8.14 -17.29 1.64
C LYS A 114 -8.89 -16.33 0.72
N GLY A 115 -8.59 -16.31 -0.59
CA GLY A 115 -9.35 -15.52 -1.56
C GLY A 115 -10.67 -16.17 -1.98
N THR A 116 -11.51 -15.40 -2.66
CA THR A 116 -12.83 -15.80 -3.15
C THR A 116 -13.01 -15.59 -4.66
N MET A 117 -12.17 -14.79 -5.29
CA MET A 117 -12.28 -14.43 -6.71
C MET A 117 -11.31 -15.22 -7.61
N ARG A 118 -11.56 -15.18 -8.92
CA ARG A 118 -10.70 -15.80 -9.95
C ARG A 118 -9.52 -14.88 -10.25
N PHE A 119 -8.41 -15.45 -10.67
CA PHE A 119 -7.21 -14.70 -11.06
C PHE A 119 -7.49 -13.66 -12.13
N ALA A 120 -8.33 -13.97 -13.13
CA ALA A 120 -8.73 -13.04 -14.18
C ALA A 120 -9.39 -11.76 -13.63
N ASP A 121 -10.26 -11.90 -12.62
CA ASP A 121 -10.95 -10.77 -12.00
C ASP A 121 -9.96 -9.94 -11.16
N ILE A 122 -9.00 -10.61 -10.50
CA ILE A 122 -7.96 -10.00 -9.66
C ILE A 122 -6.90 -9.26 -10.48
N ALA A 123 -6.51 -9.78 -11.63
CA ALA A 123 -5.42 -9.28 -12.46
C ALA A 123 -5.84 -8.18 -13.45
N GLU A 124 -7.12 -7.87 -13.55
CA GLU A 124 -7.70 -6.95 -14.55
C GLU A 124 -6.99 -5.59 -14.60
N GLU A 125 -6.90 -4.85 -13.48
CA GLU A 125 -6.19 -3.56 -13.44
C GLU A 125 -4.72 -3.67 -13.81
N ALA A 126 -4.04 -4.75 -13.38
CA ALA A 126 -2.62 -4.95 -13.65
C ALA A 126 -2.40 -5.17 -15.16
N VAL A 127 -3.23 -5.98 -15.81
CA VAL A 127 -3.18 -6.21 -17.26
C VAL A 127 -3.48 -4.94 -18.03
N GLU A 128 -4.53 -4.20 -17.67
CA GLU A 128 -4.89 -2.95 -18.33
C GLU A 128 -3.76 -1.91 -18.20
N ALA A 129 -3.23 -1.73 -16.99
CA ALA A 129 -2.11 -0.82 -16.74
C ALA A 129 -0.85 -1.22 -17.51
N ALA A 130 -0.57 -2.52 -17.68
CA ALA A 130 0.58 -2.99 -18.44
C ALA A 130 0.39 -2.80 -19.95
N ARG A 131 -0.78 -3.19 -20.47
CA ARG A 131 -1.09 -3.20 -21.91
C ARG A 131 -1.26 -1.80 -22.45
N GLU A 132 -2.04 -0.98 -21.74
CA GLU A 132 -2.37 0.35 -22.21
C GLU A 132 -1.38 1.38 -21.68
N GLY A 133 -0.90 1.20 -20.46
CA GLY A 133 0.10 2.05 -19.82
C GLY A 133 -0.46 2.99 -18.77
N PHE A 134 0.40 3.43 -17.86
CA PHE A 134 0.11 4.36 -16.76
C PHE A 134 0.90 5.67 -16.90
N GLU A 135 0.50 6.70 -16.17
CA GLU A 135 1.16 8.01 -16.19
C GLU A 135 2.49 7.96 -15.43
N VAL A 136 3.56 8.44 -16.06
CA VAL A 136 4.87 8.62 -15.42
C VAL A 136 4.76 9.72 -14.37
N TYR A 137 5.00 9.37 -13.10
CA TYR A 137 5.02 10.29 -11.97
C TYR A 137 6.45 10.73 -11.59
N PRO A 138 6.62 11.84 -10.84
CA PRO A 138 7.95 12.43 -10.56
C PRO A 138 8.97 11.46 -9.98
N LEU A 139 8.58 10.70 -8.95
CA LEU A 139 9.49 9.77 -8.29
C LEU A 139 9.96 8.65 -9.24
N PHE A 140 9.07 8.09 -10.07
CA PHE A 140 9.43 7.09 -11.07
C PHE A 140 10.42 7.66 -12.09
N ALA A 141 10.13 8.83 -12.66
CA ALA A 141 11.03 9.48 -13.62
C ALA A 141 12.42 9.75 -13.01
N ASP A 142 12.48 10.24 -11.77
CA ASP A 142 13.72 10.49 -11.05
C ASP A 142 14.50 9.19 -10.78
N PHE A 143 13.83 8.12 -10.36
CA PHE A 143 14.46 6.82 -10.14
C PHE A 143 15.12 6.26 -11.40
N ILE A 144 14.43 6.35 -12.54
CA ILE A 144 15.01 5.92 -13.82
C ILE A 144 16.15 6.82 -14.25
N ALA A 145 15.99 8.15 -14.16
CA ALA A 145 17.00 9.12 -14.58
C ALA A 145 18.29 9.03 -13.77
N THR A 146 18.19 8.98 -12.43
CA THR A 146 19.35 8.87 -11.53
C THR A 146 20.09 7.54 -11.65
N ARG A 147 19.47 6.53 -12.29
CA ARG A 147 20.04 5.19 -12.51
C ARG A 147 20.13 4.84 -14.00
N GLN A 148 20.09 5.83 -14.88
CA GLN A 148 20.06 5.63 -16.34
C GLN A 148 21.20 4.72 -16.82
N GLU A 149 22.42 4.90 -16.28
CA GLU A 149 23.56 4.07 -16.63
C GLU A 149 23.31 2.59 -16.32
N LYS A 150 22.65 2.29 -15.20
CA LYS A 150 22.33 0.91 -14.81
C LYS A 150 21.31 0.27 -15.75
N TYR A 151 20.25 1.00 -16.12
CA TYR A 151 19.24 0.56 -17.08
C TYR A 151 19.84 0.35 -18.49
N ALA A 152 20.81 1.17 -18.89
CA ALA A 152 21.45 1.10 -20.21
C ALA A 152 22.36 -0.13 -20.40
N ARG A 153 22.76 -0.83 -19.32
CA ARG A 153 23.65 -2.00 -19.39
C ARG A 153 23.04 -3.21 -20.10
N PHE A 154 21.72 -3.33 -20.06
CA PHE A 154 21.01 -4.50 -20.56
C PHE A 154 20.05 -4.08 -21.69
N PRO A 155 20.27 -4.53 -22.94
CA PRO A 155 19.47 -4.08 -24.08
C PRO A 155 17.95 -4.26 -23.91
N SER A 156 17.51 -5.41 -23.39
CA SER A 156 16.09 -5.71 -23.13
C SER A 156 15.47 -4.81 -22.06
N THR A 157 16.26 -4.40 -21.07
CA THR A 157 15.85 -3.43 -20.06
C THR A 157 15.79 -2.02 -20.64
N ALA A 158 16.82 -1.61 -21.38
CA ALA A 158 16.92 -0.29 -21.99
C ALA A 158 15.78 -0.03 -23.00
N GLU A 159 15.33 -1.05 -23.73
CA GLU A 159 14.20 -0.94 -24.65
C GLU A 159 12.90 -0.48 -23.95
N ILE A 160 12.71 -0.93 -22.70
CA ILE A 160 11.50 -0.64 -21.91
C ILE A 160 11.66 0.67 -21.13
N PHE A 161 12.76 0.81 -20.40
CA PHE A 161 12.96 1.92 -19.46
C PHE A 161 13.65 3.14 -20.06
N LEU A 162 14.35 2.98 -21.18
CA LEU A 162 15.07 4.05 -21.87
C LEU A 162 14.70 4.11 -23.37
N PRO A 163 13.42 4.24 -23.74
CA PRO A 163 13.02 4.31 -25.14
C PRO A 163 13.72 5.47 -25.86
N GLY A 164 14.47 5.16 -26.92
CA GLY A 164 15.31 6.15 -27.62
C GLY A 164 16.53 6.63 -26.80
N GLY A 165 16.95 5.85 -25.80
CA GLY A 165 18.10 6.13 -24.94
C GLY A 165 17.83 7.17 -23.85
N ARG A 166 16.56 7.49 -23.55
CA ARG A 166 16.18 8.56 -22.62
C ARG A 166 15.23 8.05 -21.52
N PRO A 167 15.37 8.53 -20.27
CA PRO A 167 14.42 8.24 -19.21
C PRO A 167 12.99 8.68 -19.55
N PRO A 168 11.96 8.04 -18.96
CA PRO A 168 10.56 8.45 -19.11
C PRO A 168 10.34 9.87 -18.59
N VAL A 169 9.44 10.62 -19.23
CA VAL A 169 9.14 12.02 -18.89
C VAL A 169 7.84 12.08 -18.10
N VAL A 170 7.82 12.84 -17.01
CA VAL A 170 6.62 13.04 -16.17
C VAL A 170 5.41 13.48 -17.01
N GLY A 171 4.25 12.90 -16.73
CA GLY A 171 2.99 13.16 -17.44
C GLY A 171 2.84 12.40 -18.78
N THR A 172 3.88 11.68 -19.23
CA THR A 172 3.77 10.79 -20.40
C THR A 172 3.26 9.41 -19.99
N ARG A 173 2.84 8.62 -20.98
CA ARG A 173 2.35 7.25 -20.77
C ARG A 173 3.51 6.24 -20.86
N PHE A 174 3.68 5.42 -19.83
CA PHE A 174 4.64 4.30 -19.82
C PHE A 174 3.91 2.98 -20.05
N VAL A 175 4.38 2.16 -21.00
CA VAL A 175 3.69 0.96 -21.47
C VAL A 175 4.59 -0.27 -21.36
N GLN A 176 4.06 -1.40 -20.87
CA GLN A 176 4.79 -2.66 -20.68
C GLN A 176 4.05 -3.83 -21.36
N ARG A 177 4.04 -3.84 -22.69
CA ARG A 177 3.26 -4.85 -23.47
C ARG A 177 3.70 -6.28 -23.20
N ASP A 178 4.99 -6.51 -23.06
CA ASP A 178 5.52 -7.85 -22.77
C ASP A 178 5.10 -8.33 -21.37
N LEU A 179 4.96 -7.41 -20.41
CA LEU A 179 4.44 -7.73 -19.08
C LEU A 179 2.95 -8.07 -19.12
N ALA A 180 2.18 -7.36 -19.96
CA ALA A 180 0.78 -7.70 -20.22
C ALA A 180 0.66 -9.12 -20.80
N TRP A 181 1.51 -9.48 -21.76
CA TRP A 181 1.55 -10.84 -22.31
C TRP A 181 1.75 -11.89 -21.21
N THR A 182 2.67 -11.66 -20.26
CA THR A 182 2.92 -12.57 -19.13
C THR A 182 1.66 -12.78 -18.28
N LEU A 183 0.99 -11.69 -17.88
CA LEU A 183 -0.25 -11.78 -17.10
C LEU A 183 -1.39 -12.45 -17.91
N GLU A 184 -1.48 -12.17 -19.20
CA GLU A 184 -2.45 -12.78 -20.11
C GLU A 184 -2.22 -14.29 -20.29
N GLN A 185 -0.98 -14.79 -20.24
CA GLN A 185 -0.72 -16.24 -20.25
C GLN A 185 -1.29 -16.92 -19.00
N MET A 186 -1.14 -16.31 -17.83
CA MET A 186 -1.68 -16.84 -16.58
C MET A 186 -3.22 -16.84 -16.58
N ILE A 187 -3.84 -15.77 -17.10
CA ILE A 187 -5.30 -15.68 -17.27
C ILE A 187 -5.82 -16.71 -18.27
N ALA A 188 -5.13 -16.89 -19.40
CA ALA A 188 -5.51 -17.88 -20.39
C ALA A 188 -5.44 -19.32 -19.85
N ALA A 189 -4.43 -19.62 -19.01
CA ALA A 189 -4.32 -20.90 -18.35
C ALA A 189 -5.43 -21.14 -17.32
N GLU A 190 -5.80 -20.13 -16.53
CA GLU A 190 -6.98 -20.21 -15.65
C GLU A 190 -8.27 -20.50 -16.45
N ALA A 191 -8.46 -19.81 -17.58
CA ALA A 191 -9.66 -19.93 -18.41
C ALA A 191 -9.85 -21.35 -19.00
N ALA A 192 -8.76 -22.14 -19.12
CA ALA A 192 -8.82 -23.54 -19.53
C ALA A 192 -9.42 -24.48 -18.46
N CYS A 193 -9.65 -23.99 -17.24
CA CYS A 193 -10.27 -24.71 -16.13
C CYS A 193 -11.63 -24.07 -15.71
N PRO A 194 -12.62 -24.01 -16.61
CA PRO A 194 -13.88 -23.32 -16.32
C PRO A 194 -14.65 -24.01 -15.19
N GLY A 195 -15.17 -23.20 -14.26
CA GLY A 195 -16.04 -23.67 -13.17
C GLY A 195 -15.32 -24.22 -11.93
N ASP A 196 -13.99 -24.35 -11.96
CA ASP A 196 -13.19 -24.70 -10.77
C ASP A 196 -12.12 -23.64 -10.51
N ARG A 197 -12.40 -22.74 -9.58
CA ARG A 197 -11.50 -21.64 -9.19
C ARG A 197 -10.15 -22.13 -8.70
N ARG A 198 -10.10 -23.23 -7.93
CA ARG A 198 -8.83 -23.73 -7.38
C ARG A 198 -7.99 -24.38 -8.46
N ALA A 199 -8.60 -25.17 -9.34
CA ALA A 199 -7.90 -25.70 -10.51
C ALA A 199 -7.41 -24.58 -11.44
N GLY A 200 -8.23 -23.54 -11.65
CA GLY A 200 -7.86 -22.35 -12.43
C GLY A 200 -6.68 -21.58 -11.85
N LEU A 201 -6.66 -21.35 -10.53
CA LEU A 201 -5.52 -20.74 -9.83
C LEU A 201 -4.25 -21.60 -9.95
N ALA A 202 -4.37 -22.92 -9.79
CA ALA A 202 -3.26 -23.84 -10.00
C ALA A 202 -2.73 -23.79 -11.45
N ALA A 203 -3.60 -23.68 -12.45
CA ALA A 203 -3.21 -23.53 -13.85
C ALA A 203 -2.53 -22.17 -14.12
N ALA A 204 -3.01 -21.08 -13.52
CA ALA A 204 -2.35 -19.78 -13.59
C ALA A 204 -0.93 -19.82 -12.99
N ARG A 205 -0.74 -20.50 -11.85
CA ARG A 205 0.59 -20.76 -11.28
C ARG A 205 1.45 -21.59 -12.24
N ALA A 206 0.92 -22.70 -12.77
CA ALA A 206 1.66 -23.57 -13.68
C ALA A 206 2.12 -22.82 -14.95
N ALA A 207 1.31 -21.90 -15.49
CA ALA A 207 1.71 -21.07 -16.62
C ALA A 207 2.98 -20.24 -16.35
N PHE A 208 3.17 -19.77 -15.11
CA PHE A 208 4.37 -19.04 -14.71
C PHE A 208 5.57 -19.96 -14.48
N TYR A 209 5.39 -21.06 -13.73
CA TYR A 209 6.51 -21.90 -13.22
C TYR A 209 6.88 -23.09 -14.12
N GLU A 210 5.99 -23.51 -15.01
CA GLU A 210 6.16 -24.69 -15.86
C GLU A 210 5.80 -24.43 -17.33
N GLY A 211 5.11 -23.32 -17.62
CA GLY A 211 4.63 -22.95 -18.95
C GLY A 211 5.56 -22.05 -19.77
N PRO A 212 5.02 -21.36 -20.79
CA PRO A 212 5.81 -20.53 -21.71
C PRO A 212 6.62 -19.41 -21.04
N ILE A 213 6.20 -18.95 -19.85
CA ILE A 213 6.93 -17.96 -19.06
C ILE A 213 8.22 -18.59 -18.51
N ALA A 214 8.12 -19.75 -17.85
CA ALA A 214 9.25 -20.50 -17.33
C ALA A 214 10.25 -20.88 -18.43
N GLU A 215 9.76 -21.32 -19.59
CA GLU A 215 10.59 -21.63 -20.75
C GLU A 215 11.47 -20.43 -21.17
N ARG A 216 10.89 -19.21 -21.22
CA ARG A 216 11.63 -17.99 -21.57
C ARG A 216 12.66 -17.60 -20.51
N ILE A 217 12.29 -17.70 -19.24
CA ILE A 217 13.22 -17.43 -18.12
C ILE A 217 14.41 -18.39 -18.19
N VAL A 218 14.17 -19.70 -18.27
CA VAL A 218 15.22 -20.72 -18.25
C VAL A 218 16.10 -20.64 -19.50
N ALA A 219 15.52 -20.42 -20.69
CA ALA A 219 16.29 -20.25 -21.91
C ALA A 219 17.23 -19.03 -21.83
N PHE A 220 16.75 -17.93 -21.24
CA PHE A 220 17.57 -16.74 -21.05
C PHE A 220 18.70 -16.97 -20.02
N HIS A 221 18.41 -17.65 -18.91
CA HIS A 221 19.43 -18.05 -17.93
C HIS A 221 20.51 -18.93 -18.56
N ALA A 222 20.13 -19.97 -19.30
CA ALA A 222 21.08 -20.85 -19.99
C ALA A 222 21.97 -20.11 -21.00
N ALA A 223 21.42 -19.14 -21.74
CA ALA A 223 22.16 -18.38 -22.74
C ALA A 223 23.11 -17.33 -22.14
N ASN A 224 22.88 -16.87 -20.91
CA ASN A 224 23.60 -15.74 -20.30
C ASN A 224 24.36 -16.11 -19.02
N GLY A 225 24.56 -17.41 -18.75
CA GLY A 225 25.31 -17.89 -17.59
C GLY A 225 24.58 -17.70 -16.25
N GLY A 226 23.25 -17.62 -16.28
CA GLY A 226 22.42 -17.58 -15.09
C GLY A 226 22.27 -18.95 -14.42
N LEU A 227 21.85 -18.94 -13.15
CA LEU A 227 21.81 -20.16 -12.32
C LEU A 227 20.47 -20.89 -12.29
N LEU A 228 19.38 -20.23 -12.69
CA LEU A 228 18.02 -20.73 -12.57
C LEU A 228 17.70 -21.79 -13.64
N THR A 229 17.15 -22.93 -13.22
CA THR A 229 16.74 -24.02 -14.11
C THR A 229 15.23 -24.25 -14.09
N ALA A 230 14.73 -25.04 -15.04
CA ALA A 230 13.31 -25.45 -15.06
C ALA A 230 12.92 -26.25 -13.81
N ALA A 231 13.84 -27.05 -13.26
CA ALA A 231 13.60 -27.81 -12.04
C ALA A 231 13.49 -26.89 -10.81
N ASP A 232 14.28 -25.82 -10.75
CA ASP A 232 14.20 -24.83 -9.68
C ASP A 232 12.84 -24.11 -9.69
N LEU A 233 12.35 -23.72 -10.86
CA LEU A 233 11.05 -23.07 -11.01
C LEU A 233 9.90 -24.03 -10.68
N ALA A 234 9.88 -25.22 -11.29
CA ALA A 234 8.80 -26.19 -11.10
C ALA A 234 8.70 -26.67 -9.64
N GLY A 235 9.84 -26.81 -8.95
CA GLY A 235 9.91 -27.28 -7.58
C GLY A 235 9.64 -26.23 -6.49
N TYR A 236 9.45 -24.96 -6.86
CA TYR A 236 9.29 -23.88 -5.88
C TYR A 236 7.88 -23.86 -5.26
N GLU A 237 7.83 -23.79 -3.93
CA GLU A 237 6.59 -23.58 -3.19
C GLU A 237 6.78 -22.50 -2.13
N VAL A 238 5.74 -21.69 -1.94
CA VAL A 238 5.70 -20.67 -0.89
C VAL A 238 5.52 -21.36 0.45
N ARG A 239 6.31 -20.96 1.45
CA ARG A 239 6.22 -21.55 2.79
C ARG A 239 5.27 -20.72 3.65
N GLU A 240 4.38 -21.42 4.36
CA GLU A 240 3.69 -20.82 5.50
C GLU A 240 4.65 -20.81 6.69
N GLU A 241 4.81 -19.65 7.30
CA GLU A 241 5.78 -19.38 8.36
C GLU A 241 5.07 -18.88 9.62
N ALA A 242 5.59 -19.25 10.78
CA ALA A 242 5.08 -18.76 12.04
C ALA A 242 5.36 -17.26 12.20
N THR A 243 4.37 -16.52 12.71
CA THR A 243 4.57 -15.12 13.10
C THR A 243 5.24 -15.00 14.47
N LEU A 244 5.81 -13.83 14.74
CA LEU A 244 6.34 -13.44 16.04
C LEU A 244 5.37 -12.45 16.69
N PRO A 245 4.45 -12.91 17.55
CA PRO A 245 3.57 -12.01 18.30
C PRO A 245 4.36 -11.31 19.40
N VAL A 246 4.22 -9.99 19.48
CA VAL A 246 4.82 -9.15 20.51
C VAL A 246 3.73 -8.29 21.14
N ARG A 247 3.57 -8.42 22.46
CA ARG A 247 2.73 -7.49 23.22
C ARG A 247 3.45 -6.16 23.34
N PHE A 248 2.82 -5.11 22.85
CA PHE A 248 3.38 -3.76 22.85
C PHE A 248 2.29 -2.77 23.23
N ARG A 249 2.45 -2.07 24.37
CA ARG A 249 1.49 -1.04 24.81
C ARG A 249 0.02 -1.49 24.83
N GLY A 250 -0.22 -2.76 25.16
CA GLY A 250 -1.58 -3.33 25.24
C GLY A 250 -2.17 -3.82 23.91
N VAL A 251 -1.46 -3.70 22.79
CA VAL A 251 -1.80 -4.38 21.52
C VAL A 251 -0.89 -5.58 21.28
N GLU A 252 -1.35 -6.53 20.48
CA GLU A 252 -0.57 -7.68 20.02
C GLU A 252 -0.13 -7.43 18.57
N VAL A 253 1.15 -7.14 18.36
CA VAL A 253 1.72 -6.91 17.04
C VAL A 253 2.31 -8.22 16.53
N HIS A 254 1.86 -8.68 15.37
CA HIS A 254 2.43 -9.83 14.69
C HIS A 254 3.45 -9.36 13.66
N CYS A 255 4.69 -9.81 13.83
CA CYS A 255 5.76 -9.63 12.85
C CYS A 255 6.00 -10.94 12.08
N CYS A 256 6.54 -10.81 10.87
CA CYS A 256 7.08 -11.95 10.12
C CYS A 256 8.27 -12.61 10.87
N GLY A 257 8.65 -13.82 10.48
CA GLY A 257 9.73 -14.58 11.08
C GLY A 257 11.14 -14.04 10.78
N ALA A 258 12.17 -14.84 11.09
CA ALA A 258 13.58 -14.47 10.93
C ALA A 258 14.13 -14.62 9.50
N TRP A 259 13.35 -15.18 8.58
CA TRP A 259 13.68 -15.21 7.14
C TRP A 259 13.66 -13.80 6.51
N CYS A 260 13.04 -12.82 7.18
CA CYS A 260 13.10 -11.41 6.84
C CYS A 260 13.38 -10.52 8.07
N GLN A 261 13.30 -9.20 7.91
CA GLN A 261 13.45 -8.23 9.01
C GLN A 261 12.27 -8.21 10.00
N GLY A 262 11.31 -9.12 9.90
CA GLY A 262 10.23 -9.24 10.87
C GLY A 262 10.74 -9.48 12.29
N ILE A 263 11.78 -10.33 12.44
CA ILE A 263 12.46 -10.53 13.74
C ILE A 263 13.07 -9.24 14.31
N SER A 264 13.64 -8.37 13.46
CA SER A 264 14.19 -7.09 13.92
C SER A 264 13.10 -6.13 14.39
N MET A 265 11.93 -6.15 13.75
CA MET A 265 10.76 -5.40 14.24
C MET A 265 10.27 -5.97 15.58
N ALA A 266 10.16 -7.28 15.71
CA ALA A 266 9.75 -7.96 16.94
C ALA A 266 10.71 -7.65 18.11
N GLU A 267 12.02 -7.72 17.87
CA GLU A 267 13.06 -7.40 18.86
C GLU A 267 13.01 -5.93 19.27
N THR A 268 12.85 -5.02 18.30
CA THR A 268 12.67 -3.57 18.57
C THR A 268 11.48 -3.31 19.49
N LEU A 269 10.32 -3.89 19.18
CA LEU A 269 9.10 -3.78 20.00
C LEU A 269 9.32 -4.36 21.39
N ALA A 270 9.93 -5.55 21.48
CA ALA A 270 10.16 -6.24 22.74
C ALA A 270 11.16 -5.51 23.64
N MET A 271 12.23 -4.93 23.09
CA MET A 271 13.18 -4.09 23.84
C MET A 271 12.49 -2.84 24.40
N ILE A 272 11.70 -2.14 23.59
CA ILE A 272 11.00 -0.92 24.03
C ILE A 272 9.87 -1.25 25.03
N GLU A 273 9.21 -2.40 24.92
CA GLU A 273 8.25 -2.89 25.92
C GLU A 273 8.96 -3.24 27.24
N ALA A 274 10.08 -3.95 27.19
CA ALA A 274 10.85 -4.35 28.36
C ALA A 274 11.46 -3.14 29.11
N ALA A 275 11.79 -2.06 28.40
CA ALA A 275 12.25 -0.80 29.00
C ALA A 275 11.14 -0.07 29.80
N GLY A 276 9.88 -0.43 29.57
CA GLY A 276 8.71 0.08 30.29
C GLY A 276 8.00 1.27 29.62
N PRO A 277 6.81 1.63 30.13
CA PRO A 277 6.03 2.75 29.62
C PRO A 277 6.80 4.07 29.71
N GLY A 278 6.79 4.85 28.62
CA GLY A 278 7.45 6.14 28.54
C GLY A 278 8.97 6.10 28.35
N ALA A 279 9.60 4.92 28.31
CA ALA A 279 11.04 4.80 28.07
C ALA A 279 11.48 5.40 26.72
N ALA A 280 10.59 5.37 25.73
CA ALA A 280 10.81 5.96 24.41
C ALA A 280 10.32 7.42 24.29
N THR A 281 9.97 8.07 25.40
CA THR A 281 9.49 9.46 25.42
C THR A 281 10.27 10.32 26.39
N ARG A 282 10.49 11.58 26.01
CA ARG A 282 11.13 12.59 26.84
C ARG A 282 10.55 13.96 26.50
N ASP A 283 10.18 14.72 27.54
CA ASP A 283 9.67 16.09 27.42
C ASP A 283 8.49 16.23 26.42
N GLY A 284 7.62 15.22 26.36
CA GLY A 284 6.43 15.19 25.49
C GLY A 284 6.70 14.82 24.02
N ALA A 285 7.92 14.42 23.67
CA ALA A 285 8.30 13.93 22.36
C ALA A 285 8.97 12.55 22.45
N LEU A 286 9.27 11.91 21.32
CA LEU A 286 10.07 10.69 21.31
C LEU A 286 11.51 10.98 21.79
N ASP A 287 12.05 10.14 22.68
CA ASP A 287 13.48 10.12 22.98
C ASP A 287 14.20 9.42 21.81
N LEU A 288 14.55 10.21 20.79
CA LEU A 288 15.18 9.70 19.57
C LEU A 288 16.57 9.10 19.84
N HIS A 289 17.27 9.55 20.87
CA HIS A 289 18.54 8.94 21.24
C HIS A 289 18.32 7.51 21.72
N PHE A 290 17.37 7.29 22.65
CA PHE A 290 17.03 5.95 23.11
C PHE A 290 16.59 5.05 21.95
N LEU A 291 15.69 5.54 21.09
CA LEU A 291 15.21 4.79 19.92
C LEU A 291 16.35 4.39 18.98
N VAL A 292 17.22 5.33 18.62
CA VAL A 292 18.38 5.06 17.75
C VAL A 292 19.30 4.02 18.38
N GLU A 293 19.59 4.12 19.68
CA GLU A 293 20.45 3.18 20.38
C GLU A 293 19.86 1.77 20.48
N VAL A 294 18.53 1.64 20.61
CA VAL A 294 17.82 0.35 20.47
C VAL A 294 18.00 -0.20 19.06
N LEU A 295 17.72 0.59 18.03
CA LEU A 295 17.79 0.16 16.63
C LEU A 295 19.20 -0.30 16.24
N LYS A 296 20.25 0.42 16.65
CA LYS A 296 21.64 -0.01 16.40
C LYS A 296 21.93 -1.40 16.98
N ARG A 297 21.43 -1.68 18.19
CA ARG A 297 21.62 -2.98 18.85
C ARG A 297 20.88 -4.08 18.11
N VAL A 298 19.62 -3.87 17.78
CA VAL A 298 18.81 -4.80 17.00
C VAL A 298 19.46 -5.11 15.65
N PHE A 299 19.98 -4.11 14.95
CA PHE A 299 20.63 -4.35 13.66
C PHE A 299 22.01 -5.02 13.79
N ALA A 300 22.72 -4.83 14.90
CA ALA A 300 23.90 -5.62 15.22
C ALA A 300 23.55 -7.10 15.47
N ASP A 301 22.47 -7.38 16.20
CA ASP A 301 21.98 -8.74 16.44
C ASP A 301 21.48 -9.41 15.16
N ARG A 302 20.78 -8.64 14.30
CA ARG A 302 20.40 -9.07 12.96
C ARG A 302 21.60 -9.55 12.15
N GLU A 303 22.69 -8.79 12.13
CA GLU A 303 23.86 -9.17 11.34
C GLU A 303 24.58 -10.40 11.91
N ALA A 304 24.63 -10.53 13.24
CA ALA A 304 25.33 -11.62 13.90
C ALA A 304 24.56 -12.95 13.88
N PHE A 305 23.22 -12.91 13.88
CA PHE A 305 22.40 -14.09 14.16
C PHE A 305 21.32 -14.40 13.12
N VAL A 306 20.88 -13.43 12.33
CA VAL A 306 19.69 -13.60 11.46
C VAL A 306 20.09 -13.97 10.04
N THR A 307 19.54 -15.08 9.55
CA THR A 307 19.58 -15.55 8.16
C THR A 307 18.35 -16.44 7.93
N ASP A 308 18.32 -17.23 6.86
CA ASP A 308 17.31 -18.29 6.70
C ASP A 308 17.21 -19.12 8.00
N PRO A 309 16.01 -19.23 8.64
CA PRO A 309 15.80 -19.98 9.87
C PRO A 309 16.36 -21.42 9.84
N ASP A 310 16.35 -22.09 8.68
CA ASP A 310 16.89 -23.45 8.52
C ASP A 310 18.43 -23.50 8.66
N HIS A 311 19.08 -22.33 8.61
CA HIS A 311 20.52 -22.13 8.70
C HIS A 311 20.96 -21.28 9.89
N MET A 312 20.03 -20.83 10.75
CA MET A 312 20.36 -20.06 11.94
C MET A 312 21.01 -20.94 13.01
N ALA A 313 22.05 -20.42 13.67
CA ALA A 313 22.74 -21.11 14.77
C ALA A 313 21.95 -21.08 16.09
N ILE A 314 21.01 -20.15 16.22
CA ILE A 314 20.12 -19.99 17.38
C ILE A 314 18.67 -20.04 16.94
N ARG A 315 17.76 -20.39 17.85
CA ARG A 315 16.33 -20.26 17.57
C ARG A 315 15.97 -18.76 17.51
N PRO A 316 15.12 -18.31 16.57
CA PRO A 316 14.69 -16.90 16.51
C PRO A 316 14.18 -16.35 17.85
N ALA A 317 13.44 -17.16 18.62
CA ALA A 317 12.90 -16.77 19.92
C ALA A 317 13.97 -16.42 20.99
N ALA A 318 15.24 -16.80 20.80
CA ALA A 318 16.30 -16.43 21.74
C ALA A 318 16.59 -14.91 21.71
N LEU A 319 16.41 -14.24 20.56
CA LEU A 319 16.56 -12.78 20.44
C LEU A 319 15.45 -12.01 21.19
N LEU A 320 14.34 -12.68 21.51
CA LEU A 320 13.21 -12.11 22.24
C LEU A 320 13.19 -12.55 23.73
N ALA A 321 14.21 -13.28 24.18
CA ALA A 321 14.26 -13.76 25.56
C ALA A 321 14.45 -12.60 26.55
N PRO A 322 13.74 -12.57 27.70
CA PRO A 322 13.82 -11.46 28.65
C PRO A 322 15.25 -11.10 29.09
N ASP A 323 16.09 -12.11 29.39
CA ASP A 323 17.48 -11.87 29.82
C ASP A 323 18.34 -11.30 28.68
N PHE A 324 18.07 -11.72 27.43
CA PHE A 324 18.75 -11.17 26.26
C PHE A 324 18.40 -9.70 26.08
N LEU A 325 17.10 -9.37 26.06
CA LEU A 325 16.60 -8.00 25.93
C LEU A 325 17.13 -7.09 27.07
N ALA A 326 17.13 -7.58 28.31
CA ALA A 326 17.66 -6.86 29.45
C ALA A 326 19.15 -6.56 29.31
N ALA A 327 19.95 -7.51 28.81
CA ALA A 327 21.36 -7.31 28.57
C ALA A 327 21.61 -6.27 27.46
N ARG A 328 20.80 -6.28 26.39
CA ARG A 328 20.88 -5.27 25.31
C ARG A 328 20.56 -3.87 25.84
N LEU A 329 19.48 -3.74 26.62
CA LEU A 329 19.07 -2.47 27.24
C LEU A 329 20.11 -1.92 28.21
N ALA A 330 20.75 -2.78 29.01
CA ALA A 330 21.81 -2.37 29.94
C ALA A 330 23.02 -1.74 29.24
N GLY A 331 23.22 -2.01 27.95
CA GLY A 331 24.26 -1.40 27.15
C GLY A 331 23.96 0.03 26.71
N ILE A 332 22.72 0.53 26.84
CA ILE A 332 22.34 1.88 26.36
C ILE A 332 22.77 2.93 27.39
N GLY A 333 23.73 3.77 27.00
CA GLY A 333 24.25 4.87 27.84
C GLY A 333 23.66 6.24 27.49
N ALA A 334 24.18 7.29 28.13
CA ALA A 334 23.77 8.68 27.84
C ALA A 334 24.43 9.30 26.59
N LYS A 335 25.39 8.60 25.99
CA LYS A 335 26.12 8.99 24.78
C LYS A 335 25.94 7.91 23.72
N SER A 336 26.00 8.32 22.46
CA SER A 336 25.89 7.43 21.32
C SER A 336 26.95 6.34 21.35
N ASP A 337 26.56 5.10 21.11
CA ASP A 337 27.47 4.03 20.74
C ASP A 337 27.66 4.07 19.21
N PRO A 338 28.88 4.33 18.70
CA PRO A 338 29.11 4.43 17.27
C PRO A 338 28.79 3.14 16.50
N LEU A 339 29.04 1.97 17.09
CA LEU A 339 28.80 0.68 16.44
C LEU A 339 28.72 -0.40 17.53
N PRO A 340 27.55 -0.58 18.17
CA PRO A 340 27.43 -1.53 19.25
C PRO A 340 27.73 -2.95 18.77
N ALA A 341 28.47 -3.70 19.57
CA ALA A 341 28.67 -5.12 19.32
C ALA A 341 27.32 -5.88 19.38
N PRO A 342 27.18 -7.01 18.67
CA PRO A 342 26.05 -7.91 18.89
C PRO A 342 26.03 -8.43 20.34
N GLY A 343 24.89 -8.94 20.80
CA GLY A 343 24.80 -9.67 22.07
C GLY A 343 25.79 -10.84 22.10
N THR A 344 26.36 -11.14 23.26
CA THR A 344 27.47 -12.10 23.35
C THR A 344 27.02 -13.55 23.07
N PRO A 345 27.87 -14.39 22.42
CA PRO A 345 29.18 -14.05 21.85
C PRO A 345 29.25 -14.23 20.32
N ALA A 346 29.51 -13.13 19.61
CA ALA A 346 30.15 -13.16 18.28
C ALA A 346 31.07 -11.91 18.14
N GLU A 347 32.20 -12.06 17.43
CA GLU A 347 33.10 -10.95 17.12
C GLU A 347 32.69 -10.25 15.80
N PRO A 348 32.74 -8.91 15.72
CA PRO A 348 32.46 -8.19 14.48
C PRO A 348 33.64 -8.26 13.48
N SER A 349 33.35 -8.33 12.18
CA SER A 349 34.33 -8.12 11.10
C SER A 349 33.91 -6.99 10.16
N GLY A 350 34.80 -6.04 9.84
CA GLY A 350 34.61 -5.10 8.73
C GLY A 350 35.42 -3.80 8.82
N ALA A 351 35.93 -3.31 7.69
CA ALA A 351 36.64 -2.03 7.54
C ALA A 351 35.67 -0.88 7.17
N PRO A 352 35.98 0.40 7.47
CA PRO A 352 35.08 1.52 7.21
C PRO A 352 34.93 1.83 5.70
N ALA A 353 33.68 2.00 5.25
CA ALA A 353 33.30 2.35 3.88
C ALA A 353 32.99 3.85 3.71
N VAL A 354 33.05 4.35 2.47
CA VAL A 354 32.66 5.73 2.10
C VAL A 354 31.13 5.80 1.93
N PHE A 355 30.51 6.88 2.44
CA PHE A 355 29.05 7.03 2.48
C PHE A 355 28.42 7.29 1.10
N HIS A 356 27.59 6.34 0.64
CA HIS A 356 26.63 6.54 -0.45
C HIS A 356 25.27 6.02 -0.02
N VAL A 357 24.23 6.86 0.01
CA VAL A 357 22.85 6.38 0.20
C VAL A 357 22.40 5.70 -1.09
N GLY A 358 22.69 4.40 -1.22
CA GLY A 358 22.08 3.54 -2.21
C GLY A 358 20.82 2.90 -1.64
N CYS A 359 19.64 3.47 -1.87
CA CYS A 359 18.40 2.85 -1.42
C CYS A 359 17.83 1.94 -2.52
N ALA A 360 17.89 0.64 -2.28
CA ALA A 360 16.99 -0.32 -2.90
C ALA A 360 15.67 -0.31 -2.14
N ASP A 361 14.59 -0.20 -2.90
CA ASP A 361 13.33 0.26 -2.39
C ASP A 361 12.18 -0.60 -2.93
N THR A 362 10.97 -0.44 -2.39
CA THR A 362 9.87 -1.41 -2.54
C THR A 362 8.51 -0.70 -2.54
N SER A 363 7.41 -1.45 -2.51
CA SER A 363 6.08 -0.91 -2.21
C SER A 363 5.36 -1.69 -1.11
N HIS A 364 4.16 -1.25 -0.74
CA HIS A 364 3.35 -1.86 0.30
C HIS A 364 1.85 -1.79 -0.01
N VAL A 365 1.10 -2.75 0.51
CA VAL A 365 -0.36 -2.79 0.53
C VAL A 365 -0.87 -3.21 1.92
N SER A 366 -1.79 -2.42 2.45
CA SER A 366 -2.51 -2.67 3.71
C SER A 366 -4.02 -2.67 3.44
N VAL A 367 -4.71 -3.75 3.80
CA VAL A 367 -6.17 -3.89 3.61
C VAL A 367 -6.83 -4.45 4.87
N ILE A 368 -7.96 -3.87 5.26
CA ILE A 368 -8.92 -4.47 6.19
C ILE A 368 -10.29 -4.48 5.51
N ASP A 369 -10.90 -5.65 5.32
CA ASP A 369 -12.24 -5.77 4.73
C ASP A 369 -13.36 -5.63 5.76
N GLY A 370 -14.62 -5.55 5.30
CA GLY A 370 -15.80 -5.40 6.16
C GLY A 370 -16.03 -6.54 7.16
N ALA A 371 -15.53 -7.74 6.89
CA ALA A 371 -15.60 -8.90 7.78
C ALA A 371 -14.51 -8.87 8.87
N GLY A 372 -13.51 -7.99 8.72
CA GLY A 372 -12.40 -7.85 9.66
C GLY A 372 -11.17 -8.68 9.28
N ASN A 373 -11.13 -9.28 8.09
CA ASN A 373 -9.90 -9.91 7.62
C ASN A 373 -8.85 -8.82 7.38
N ILE A 374 -7.59 -9.13 7.68
CA ILE A 374 -6.45 -8.25 7.42
C ILE A 374 -5.56 -8.90 6.37
N PHE A 375 -5.10 -8.09 5.41
CA PHE A 375 -4.03 -8.43 4.49
C PHE A 375 -2.98 -7.33 4.52
N SER A 376 -1.72 -7.70 4.76
CA SER A 376 -0.58 -6.78 4.66
C SER A 376 0.56 -7.45 3.90
N ALA A 377 1.06 -6.80 2.85
CA ALA A 377 2.13 -7.33 2.02
C ALA A 377 3.10 -6.24 1.55
N THR A 378 4.38 -6.60 1.47
CA THR A 378 5.45 -5.70 1.03
C THR A 378 6.16 -6.28 -0.20
N PRO A 379 5.54 -6.24 -1.40
CA PRO A 379 6.16 -6.77 -2.60
C PRO A 379 7.29 -5.88 -3.11
N SER A 380 8.30 -6.50 -3.72
CA SER A 380 9.59 -5.85 -4.00
C SER A 380 10.32 -6.40 -5.23
N ASP A 381 11.60 -6.02 -5.35
CA ASP A 381 12.59 -6.27 -6.40
C ASP A 381 12.64 -5.17 -7.46
N PRO A 382 13.54 -4.18 -7.29
CA PRO A 382 13.69 -3.10 -8.25
C PRO A 382 14.33 -3.60 -9.55
N SER A 383 14.09 -2.90 -10.65
CA SER A 383 14.55 -3.31 -11.99
C SER A 383 15.95 -2.81 -12.37
N TYR A 384 16.57 -1.91 -11.60
CA TYR A 384 17.83 -1.26 -11.98
C TYR A 384 19.09 -2.09 -11.74
N ASP A 385 19.08 -3.04 -10.79
CA ASP A 385 20.24 -3.87 -10.43
C ASP A 385 20.18 -5.28 -11.04
N THR A 386 19.18 -5.49 -11.88
CA THR A 386 18.90 -6.71 -12.63
C THR A 386 18.58 -6.35 -14.09
N LEU A 387 17.97 -7.28 -14.81
CA LEU A 387 17.63 -7.16 -16.21
C LEU A 387 16.22 -7.71 -16.49
N VAL A 388 15.62 -7.27 -17.59
CA VAL A 388 14.34 -7.80 -18.07
C VAL A 388 14.57 -9.02 -18.97
N ILE A 389 13.89 -10.12 -18.70
CA ILE A 389 13.88 -11.29 -19.59
C ILE A 389 13.13 -10.91 -20.88
N PRO A 390 13.77 -10.95 -22.06
CA PRO A 390 13.17 -10.49 -23.32
C PRO A 390 11.82 -11.16 -23.61
N GLY A 391 10.84 -10.38 -24.07
CA GLY A 391 9.51 -10.88 -24.41
C GLY A 391 8.58 -11.11 -23.22
N THR A 392 9.02 -10.92 -21.97
CA THR A 392 8.20 -11.18 -20.78
C THR A 392 7.87 -9.95 -19.96
N GLY A 393 8.64 -8.86 -20.12
CA GLY A 393 8.54 -7.69 -19.25
C GLY A 393 8.96 -7.95 -17.80
N LEU A 394 9.50 -9.14 -17.48
CA LEU A 394 9.85 -9.53 -16.12
C LEU A 394 11.30 -9.18 -15.78
N SER A 395 11.48 -8.30 -14.80
CA SER A 395 12.72 -8.20 -14.02
C SER A 395 12.75 -9.32 -12.99
N VAL A 396 13.55 -10.37 -13.22
CA VAL A 396 13.63 -11.49 -12.28
C VAL A 396 14.27 -11.07 -10.95
N SER A 397 13.77 -11.66 -9.85
CA SER A 397 14.12 -11.28 -8.47
C SER A 397 15.61 -11.07 -8.27
N SER A 398 16.02 -9.86 -7.93
CA SER A 398 17.42 -9.48 -7.69
C SER A 398 17.85 -9.68 -6.23
N ARG A 399 17.04 -10.41 -5.44
CA ARG A 399 17.18 -10.48 -3.99
C ARG A 399 18.43 -11.21 -3.51
N GLY A 400 19.12 -11.93 -4.40
CA GLY A 400 20.45 -12.46 -4.13
C GLY A 400 21.47 -11.38 -3.73
N SER A 401 21.20 -10.11 -4.07
CA SER A 401 21.96 -8.93 -3.59
C SER A 401 22.03 -8.78 -2.07
N GLN A 402 21.16 -9.49 -1.33
CA GLN A 402 21.16 -9.50 0.12
C GLN A 402 21.98 -10.63 0.73
N SER A 403 22.45 -11.59 -0.07
CA SER A 403 23.38 -12.63 0.36
C SER A 403 24.84 -12.17 0.21
N ARG A 404 25.73 -12.86 0.92
CA ARG A 404 27.19 -12.69 0.80
C ARG A 404 27.76 -13.74 -0.15
N ALA A 405 28.80 -13.38 -0.88
CA ALA A 405 29.64 -14.33 -1.61
C ALA A 405 30.91 -14.65 -0.82
N ILE A 406 30.78 -14.80 0.51
CA ILE A 406 31.88 -15.11 1.43
C ILE A 406 31.65 -16.52 1.97
N PRO A 407 32.49 -17.51 1.64
CA PRO A 407 32.36 -18.86 2.17
C PRO A 407 32.36 -18.88 3.71
N GLY A 408 31.44 -19.65 4.29
CA GLY A 408 31.28 -19.77 5.75
C GLY A 408 30.58 -18.59 6.44
N HIS A 409 30.31 -17.48 5.74
CA HIS A 409 29.55 -16.37 6.32
C HIS A 409 28.11 -16.78 6.61
N LEU A 410 27.52 -16.30 7.72
CA LEU A 410 26.16 -16.63 8.14
C LEU A 410 25.15 -16.44 7.00
N ASN A 411 25.19 -15.28 6.35
CA ASN A 411 24.35 -14.95 5.20
C ASN A 411 24.95 -15.29 3.82
N ALA A 412 25.88 -16.25 3.75
CA ALA A 412 26.39 -16.74 2.47
C ALA A 412 25.28 -17.39 1.62
N LEU A 413 25.36 -17.21 0.30
CA LEU A 413 24.49 -17.92 -0.65
C LEU A 413 24.74 -19.44 -0.59
N ALA A 414 23.69 -20.24 -0.73
CA ALA A 414 23.77 -21.70 -0.77
C ALA A 414 22.53 -22.28 -1.47
N PRO A 415 22.62 -23.44 -2.14
CA PRO A 415 21.48 -24.06 -2.81
C PRO A 415 20.24 -24.17 -1.91
N GLY A 416 19.10 -23.68 -2.38
CA GLY A 416 17.82 -23.69 -1.67
C GLY A 416 17.69 -22.71 -0.50
N LYS A 417 18.79 -22.11 -0.04
CA LYS A 417 18.78 -21.15 1.07
C LYS A 417 18.16 -19.82 0.64
N ARG A 418 17.29 -19.24 1.46
CA ARG A 418 16.71 -17.92 1.22
C ARG A 418 17.69 -16.80 1.63
N PRO A 419 17.78 -15.70 0.86
CA PRO A 419 18.43 -14.49 1.37
C PRO A 419 17.64 -13.92 2.56
N ARG A 420 18.33 -13.30 3.54
CA ARG A 420 17.67 -12.54 4.61
C ARG A 420 16.94 -11.32 4.02
N LEU A 421 15.63 -11.41 3.86
CA LEU A 421 14.81 -10.43 3.15
C LEU A 421 14.59 -9.13 3.95
N THR A 422 14.61 -7.97 3.29
CA THR A 422 14.28 -6.67 3.94
C THR A 422 12.77 -6.43 4.14
N PRO A 423 11.90 -6.55 3.11
CA PRO A 423 10.44 -6.54 3.27
C PRO A 423 9.88 -7.28 4.50
N ASN A 424 9.18 -6.56 5.37
CA ASN A 424 8.61 -7.11 6.61
C ASN A 424 7.24 -6.50 6.97
N PRO A 425 6.14 -6.90 6.29
CA PRO A 425 4.81 -6.41 6.66
C PRO A 425 4.44 -6.85 8.09
N ILE A 426 3.61 -6.04 8.76
CA ILE A 426 3.08 -6.34 10.09
C ILE A 426 1.56 -6.17 10.12
N LEU A 427 0.94 -6.86 11.07
CA LEU A 427 -0.43 -6.54 11.48
C LEU A 427 -0.51 -6.52 13.01
N ALA A 428 -1.53 -5.89 13.56
CA ALA A 428 -1.77 -5.90 14.99
C ALA A 428 -3.24 -6.11 15.34
N LEU A 429 -3.43 -6.79 16.46
CA LEU A 429 -4.72 -7.08 17.07
C LEU A 429 -4.84 -6.31 18.39
N LYS A 430 -6.05 -5.83 18.70
CA LYS A 430 -6.39 -5.19 19.96
C LYS A 430 -7.48 -6.00 20.63
N GLU A 431 -7.18 -6.58 21.80
CA GLU A 431 -8.09 -7.50 22.49
C GLU A 431 -8.52 -8.69 21.61
N GLY A 432 -7.59 -9.22 20.80
CA GLY A 432 -7.85 -10.31 19.85
C GLY A 432 -8.70 -9.92 18.63
N LYS A 433 -9.02 -8.63 18.45
CA LYS A 433 -9.78 -8.11 17.31
C LYS A 433 -8.86 -7.41 16.31
N PRO A 434 -9.18 -7.44 15.01
CA PRO A 434 -8.40 -6.78 13.97
C PRO A 434 -8.33 -5.28 14.25
N TRP A 435 -7.10 -4.73 14.26
CA TRP A 435 -6.87 -3.31 14.52
C TRP A 435 -6.07 -2.65 13.40
N LEU A 436 -4.91 -3.21 13.03
CA LEU A 436 -3.95 -2.54 12.17
C LEU A 436 -3.36 -3.48 11.11
N ALA A 437 -3.31 -3.02 9.87
CA ALA A 437 -2.41 -3.50 8.82
C ALA A 437 -1.39 -2.39 8.54
N MET A 438 -0.09 -2.72 8.54
CA MET A 438 0.95 -1.71 8.33
C MET A 438 2.17 -2.28 7.64
N GLY A 439 2.76 -1.43 6.81
CA GLY A 439 4.12 -1.59 6.37
C GLY A 439 4.58 -0.40 5.58
N THR A 440 5.80 -0.46 5.12
CA THR A 440 6.47 0.64 4.44
C THR A 440 7.51 0.10 3.50
N PRO A 441 7.83 0.85 2.44
CA PRO A 441 9.05 0.68 1.71
C PRO A 441 10.29 1.27 2.41
N GLY A 442 11.47 1.12 1.80
CA GLY A 442 12.74 1.71 2.30
C GLY A 442 13.83 0.76 2.79
N GLY A 443 13.87 -0.52 2.38
CA GLY A 443 15.00 -1.40 2.72
C GLY A 443 15.25 -1.56 4.23
N ASP A 444 16.41 -1.12 4.72
CA ASP A 444 16.78 -1.13 6.14
C ASP A 444 16.06 -0.03 6.98
N VAL A 445 15.39 0.93 6.32
CA VAL A 445 14.57 1.96 6.99
C VAL A 445 13.21 1.41 7.44
N GLN A 446 12.77 0.25 6.93
CA GLN A 446 11.40 -0.24 7.17
C GLN A 446 11.05 -0.39 8.65
N VAL A 447 11.87 -1.11 9.41
CA VAL A 447 11.71 -1.27 10.87
C VAL A 447 11.70 0.08 11.57
N GLN A 448 12.60 0.98 11.15
CA GLN A 448 12.84 2.28 11.78
C GLN A 448 11.66 3.24 11.57
N ALA A 449 11.08 3.28 10.38
CA ALA A 449 9.91 4.09 10.08
C ALA A 449 8.66 3.55 10.78
N MET A 450 8.41 2.23 10.74
CA MET A 450 7.23 1.63 11.36
C MET A 450 7.21 1.82 12.89
N ILE A 451 8.35 1.64 13.58
CA ILE A 451 8.37 1.82 15.04
C ILE A 451 8.10 3.27 15.44
N GLN A 452 8.60 4.25 14.69
CA GLN A 452 8.32 5.67 14.97
C GLN A 452 6.83 5.98 14.82
N VAL A 453 6.16 5.44 13.79
CA VAL A 453 4.71 5.60 13.62
C VAL A 453 3.94 4.94 14.77
N LEU A 454 4.31 3.71 15.16
CA LEU A 454 3.67 3.02 16.29
C LEU A 454 3.85 3.79 17.61
N LEU A 455 5.05 4.30 17.90
CA LEU A 455 5.32 5.10 19.09
C LEU A 455 4.55 6.42 19.07
N ASN A 456 4.48 7.10 17.93
CA ASN A 456 3.68 8.31 17.78
C ASN A 456 2.19 8.05 18.08
N MET A 457 1.64 6.93 17.61
CA MET A 457 0.24 6.56 17.87
C MET A 457 0.01 6.12 19.31
N LEU A 458 0.88 5.25 19.84
CA LEU A 458 0.64 4.53 21.10
C LEU A 458 1.21 5.23 22.34
N ASP A 459 2.37 5.89 22.22
CA ASP A 459 3.02 6.59 23.33
C ASP A 459 2.68 8.10 23.33
N LEU A 460 2.53 8.73 22.15
CA LEU A 460 2.19 10.16 22.03
C LEU A 460 0.72 10.46 21.72
N GLY A 461 -0.10 9.42 21.50
CA GLY A 461 -1.54 9.58 21.23
C GLY A 461 -1.86 10.32 19.93
N MET A 462 -0.92 10.37 18.99
CA MET A 462 -1.14 10.99 17.69
C MET A 462 -2.18 10.22 16.89
N THR A 463 -2.99 10.94 16.11
CA THR A 463 -3.82 10.30 15.09
C THR A 463 -2.94 9.59 14.05
N PRO A 464 -3.45 8.58 13.33
CA PRO A 464 -2.69 7.89 12.29
C PRO A 464 -2.08 8.84 11.25
N GLU A 465 -2.83 9.86 10.83
CA GLU A 465 -2.38 10.89 9.89
C GLU A 465 -1.19 11.68 10.46
N GLN A 466 -1.30 12.15 11.70
CA GLN A 466 -0.22 12.87 12.37
C GLN A 466 1.02 11.99 12.55
N ALA A 467 0.83 10.73 12.94
CA ALA A 467 1.91 9.79 13.19
C ALA A 467 2.69 9.43 11.92
N VAL A 468 1.98 9.24 10.79
CA VAL A 468 2.61 8.99 9.48
C VAL A 468 3.32 10.24 8.98
N ARG A 469 2.75 11.44 9.15
CA ARG A 469 3.36 12.68 8.68
C ARG A 469 4.58 13.13 9.50
N ALA A 470 4.65 12.77 10.77
CA ALA A 470 5.71 13.18 11.67
C ALA A 470 7.13 12.97 11.06
N PRO A 471 8.05 13.93 11.20
CA PRO A 471 9.43 13.80 10.71
C PRO A 471 10.14 12.59 11.34
N ARG A 472 10.93 11.87 10.54
CA ARG A 472 11.59 10.62 10.96
C ARG A 472 13.11 10.75 10.99
N VAL A 473 13.70 9.87 11.78
CA VAL A 473 15.15 9.61 11.81
C VAL A 473 15.44 8.15 11.48
N ALA A 474 16.63 7.85 10.98
CA ALA A 474 17.11 6.49 10.79
C ALA A 474 18.62 6.42 11.03
N THR A 475 19.07 5.37 11.69
CA THR A 475 20.51 5.06 11.81
C THR A 475 20.96 4.16 10.66
N TYR A 476 22.23 4.32 10.29
CA TYR A 476 22.96 3.51 9.32
C TYR A 476 24.21 2.87 9.94
N ALA A 477 24.27 2.84 11.28
CA ALA A 477 25.36 2.27 12.05
C ALA A 477 25.25 0.73 12.16
N PHE A 478 25.21 0.07 11.00
CA PHE A 478 25.19 -1.38 10.81
C PHE A 478 25.55 -1.72 9.36
N PRO A 479 25.94 -2.97 9.04
CA PRO A 479 26.08 -3.40 7.66
C PRO A 479 24.75 -3.38 6.90
N GLY A 480 24.71 -2.64 5.80
CA GLY A 480 23.54 -2.54 4.93
C GLY A 480 23.12 -3.89 4.35
N SER A 481 21.82 -4.10 4.17
CA SER A 481 21.31 -5.37 3.64
C SER A 481 21.67 -5.59 2.18
N PHE A 482 21.97 -4.56 1.39
CA PHE A 482 22.23 -4.66 -0.05
C PHE A 482 23.73 -4.56 -0.35
N ALA A 483 24.22 -5.38 -1.28
CA ALA A 483 25.60 -5.30 -1.76
C ALA A 483 25.96 -3.86 -2.20
N PRO A 484 27.13 -3.30 -1.81
CA PRO A 484 28.27 -3.96 -1.15
C PRO A 484 28.21 -4.01 0.39
N HIS A 485 27.06 -3.75 1.00
CA HIS A 485 26.82 -3.86 2.44
C HIS A 485 27.64 -2.88 3.29
N ASP A 486 27.67 -1.63 2.83
CA ASP A 486 28.39 -0.55 3.49
C ASP A 486 27.98 -0.40 4.96
N VAL A 487 28.94 0.00 5.78
CA VAL A 487 28.76 0.28 7.21
C VAL A 487 29.10 1.73 7.46
N HIS A 488 28.23 2.45 8.17
CA HIS A 488 28.45 3.86 8.52
C HIS A 488 28.36 4.05 10.03
N PRO A 489 29.48 3.83 10.76
CA PRO A 489 29.49 3.98 12.20
C PRO A 489 28.94 5.32 12.64
N ASN A 490 28.07 5.29 13.65
CA ASN A 490 27.44 6.43 14.31
C ASN A 490 26.48 7.26 13.44
N LYS A 491 26.30 6.89 12.17
CA LYS A 491 25.56 7.68 11.20
C LYS A 491 24.06 7.63 11.49
N VAL A 492 23.44 8.81 11.55
CA VAL A 492 22.00 9.01 11.70
C VAL A 492 21.56 10.06 10.71
N LEU A 493 20.58 9.71 9.88
CA LEU A 493 19.94 10.64 8.97
C LEU A 493 18.57 11.04 9.53
N TYR A 494 18.18 12.28 9.26
CA TYR A 494 16.94 12.86 9.77
C TYR A 494 16.32 13.79 8.75
N GLU A 495 15.00 13.85 8.68
CA GLU A 495 14.32 14.82 7.81
C GLU A 495 14.56 16.25 8.28
N ALA A 496 14.82 17.18 7.36
CA ALA A 496 15.21 18.56 7.67
C ALA A 496 14.18 19.35 8.50
N ASP A 497 12.93 18.91 8.55
CA ASP A 497 11.84 19.49 9.34
C ASP A 497 11.70 18.87 10.75
N LEU A 498 12.63 17.99 11.15
CA LEU A 498 12.73 17.52 12.53
C LEU A 498 12.93 18.69 13.50
N ALA A 499 12.34 18.61 14.69
CA ALA A 499 12.40 19.70 15.66
C ALA A 499 13.86 20.05 16.02
N PRO A 500 14.25 21.34 16.01
CA PRO A 500 15.63 21.75 16.32
C PRO A 500 16.16 21.28 17.67
N ALA A 501 15.27 21.15 18.67
CA ALA A 501 15.62 20.61 19.99
C ALA A 501 16.01 19.13 19.94
N GLN A 502 15.32 18.32 19.14
CA GLN A 502 15.63 16.89 18.96
C GLN A 502 16.96 16.71 18.20
N ILE A 503 17.20 17.52 17.15
CA ILE A 503 18.48 17.54 16.43
C ILE A 503 19.63 17.91 17.39
N SER A 504 19.43 18.95 18.20
CA SER A 504 20.43 19.41 19.16
C SER A 504 20.71 18.37 20.26
N ASP A 505 19.69 17.67 20.76
CA ASP A 505 19.86 16.59 21.74
C ASP A 505 20.66 15.42 21.13
N LEU A 506 20.32 14.97 19.92
CA LEU A 506 21.08 13.91 19.23
C LEU A 506 22.55 14.30 19.04
N ALA A 507 22.82 15.53 18.56
CA ALA A 507 24.17 16.04 18.39
C ALA A 507 24.92 16.13 19.73
N ALA A 508 24.28 16.64 20.78
CA ALA A 508 24.87 16.75 22.11
C ALA A 508 25.20 15.39 22.73
N ARG A 509 24.46 14.33 22.35
CA ARG A 509 24.74 12.95 22.76
C ARG A 509 25.74 12.22 21.85
N GLY A 510 26.21 12.87 20.78
CA GLY A 510 27.35 12.43 19.99
C GLY A 510 27.01 11.60 18.76
N HIS A 511 25.77 11.66 18.25
CA HIS A 511 25.42 11.03 16.96
C HIS A 511 26.03 11.80 15.78
N ASP A 512 26.44 11.10 14.72
CA ASP A 512 26.89 11.71 13.46
C ASP A 512 25.68 11.98 12.56
N LEU A 513 25.27 13.24 12.48
CA LEU A 513 24.01 13.65 11.88
C LEU A 513 24.18 14.12 10.44
N GLU A 514 23.30 13.66 9.55
CA GLU A 514 23.14 14.21 8.21
C GLU A 514 21.67 14.46 7.88
N ALA A 515 21.37 15.65 7.36
CA ALA A 515 20.00 16.02 7.02
C ALA A 515 19.59 15.40 5.68
N TRP A 516 18.43 14.77 5.67
CA TRP A 516 17.64 14.54 4.46
C TRP A 516 16.82 15.76 4.09
N PRO A 517 16.39 15.89 2.82
CA PRO A 517 15.29 16.77 2.48
C PRO A 517 14.06 16.48 3.36
N GLN A 518 13.26 17.52 3.63
CA GLN A 518 11.96 17.39 4.28
C GLN A 518 11.05 16.47 3.46
N GLU A 519 10.23 15.68 4.17
CA GLU A 519 9.26 14.74 3.58
C GLU A 519 9.87 13.85 2.48
N THR A 520 11.07 13.32 2.73
CA THR A 520 11.77 12.50 1.73
C THR A 520 11.23 11.08 1.68
N TRP A 521 11.05 10.54 0.47
CA TRP A 521 10.70 9.12 0.26
C TRP A 521 11.72 8.14 0.88
N MET A 522 12.95 8.59 1.13
CA MET A 522 14.01 7.80 1.79
C MET A 522 13.69 7.49 3.26
N ALA A 523 12.82 8.28 3.90
CA ALA A 523 12.36 8.06 5.26
C ALA A 523 11.19 7.05 5.34
N GLY A 524 10.94 6.30 4.27
CA GLY A 524 9.84 5.36 4.14
C GLY A 524 8.63 5.94 3.39
N GLY A 525 7.54 5.18 3.40
CA GLY A 525 6.28 5.49 2.73
C GLY A 525 5.15 4.68 3.36
N VAL A 526 4.91 4.92 4.65
CA VAL A 526 4.09 4.05 5.50
C VAL A 526 2.64 4.03 5.00
N CYS A 527 2.10 2.83 4.81
CA CYS A 527 0.72 2.60 4.40
C CYS A 527 -0.02 1.82 5.49
N ILE A 528 -1.13 2.39 5.96
CA ILE A 528 -1.90 1.90 7.10
C ILE A 528 -3.35 1.69 6.70
N ALA A 529 -3.91 0.52 7.05
CA ALA A 529 -5.34 0.34 7.19
C ALA A 529 -5.66 0.03 8.66
N LEU A 530 -6.66 0.70 9.19
CA LEU A 530 -7.05 0.67 10.60
C LEU A 530 -8.53 0.32 10.74
N ARG A 531 -8.84 -0.37 11.82
CA ARG A 531 -10.20 -0.64 12.26
C ARG A 531 -10.36 -0.21 13.72
N GLU A 532 -11.23 0.76 13.91
CA GLU A 532 -11.66 1.23 15.22
C GLU A 532 -13.16 0.89 15.42
N PRO A 533 -13.69 1.00 16.65
CA PRO A 533 -15.11 0.77 16.91
C PRO A 533 -16.05 1.65 16.06
N THR A 534 -15.58 2.82 15.64
CA THR A 534 -16.31 3.79 14.82
C THR A 534 -16.30 3.49 13.32
N GLY A 535 -15.44 2.58 12.86
CA GLY A 535 -15.30 2.23 11.44
C GLY A 535 -13.85 1.93 11.03
N ALA A 536 -13.66 1.72 9.74
CA ALA A 536 -12.36 1.51 9.13
C ALA A 536 -11.85 2.81 8.47
N SER A 537 -10.55 3.07 8.60
CA SER A 537 -9.86 4.21 8.00
C SER A 537 -8.51 3.77 7.46
N ALA A 538 -7.94 4.54 6.55
CA ALA A 538 -6.63 4.26 6.00
C ALA A 538 -5.83 5.55 5.79
N VAL A 539 -4.51 5.42 5.83
CA VAL A 539 -3.55 6.51 5.61
C VAL A 539 -2.44 6.00 4.72
N ALA A 540 -2.10 6.77 3.69
CA ALA A 540 -0.92 6.56 2.87
C ALA A 540 0.01 7.77 3.00
N ASP A 541 1.29 7.51 3.19
CA ASP A 541 2.31 8.53 3.39
C ASP A 541 2.53 9.41 2.16
N THR A 542 2.45 10.73 2.33
CA THR A 542 2.59 11.72 1.25
C THR A 542 4.02 11.93 0.78
N ARG A 543 5.01 11.31 1.45
CA ARG A 543 6.40 11.22 0.93
C ARG A 543 6.48 10.48 -0.40
N ARG A 544 5.43 9.74 -0.77
CA ARG A 544 5.29 9.00 -2.03
C ARG A 544 3.93 9.27 -2.67
N VAL A 545 3.72 8.70 -3.85
CA VAL A 545 2.46 8.84 -4.61
C VAL A 545 1.31 7.97 -4.10
N GLY A 546 1.53 7.22 -3.02
CA GLY A 546 0.54 6.31 -2.45
C GLY A 546 -0.75 7.01 -2.05
N THR A 547 -1.85 6.26 -2.06
CA THR A 547 -3.17 6.79 -1.64
C THR A 547 -3.89 5.77 -0.78
N ALA A 548 -4.89 6.26 -0.06
CA ALA A 548 -5.74 5.46 0.81
C ALA A 548 -7.21 5.70 0.48
N ALA A 549 -8.05 4.68 0.73
CA ALA A 549 -9.49 4.73 0.58
C ALA A 549 -10.16 3.94 1.70
N SER A 550 -11.38 4.33 2.08
CA SER A 550 -12.26 3.56 2.94
C SER A 550 -13.70 3.67 2.47
N GLY A 551 -14.53 2.70 2.83
CA GLY A 551 -15.94 2.66 2.44
C GLY A 551 -16.76 1.66 3.26
N GLY A 552 -18.08 1.65 3.11
CA GLY A 552 -19.01 0.73 3.78
C GLY A 552 -19.55 -0.36 2.86
N ALA A 553 -19.98 -1.50 3.42
CA ALA A 553 -20.86 -2.43 2.73
C ALA A 553 -22.22 -1.75 2.52
N GLY A 554 -22.53 -1.44 1.26
CA GLY A 554 -23.84 -0.89 0.87
C GLY A 554 -23.88 0.52 0.26
N GLU A 555 -22.75 1.18 -0.01
CA GLU A 555 -22.75 2.57 -0.53
C GLU A 555 -21.83 2.70 -1.75
N PRO A 556 -22.26 3.23 -2.92
CA PRO A 556 -23.54 3.84 -3.35
C PRO A 556 -24.41 2.96 -4.28
N ASP A 557 -23.89 1.87 -4.84
CA ASP A 557 -24.58 1.14 -5.93
C ASP A 557 -25.85 0.41 -5.49
N ALA A 558 -25.90 -0.15 -4.27
CA ALA A 558 -27.11 -0.78 -3.73
C ALA A 558 -28.21 0.25 -3.43
N ALA A 559 -27.84 1.42 -2.91
CA ALA A 559 -28.77 2.53 -2.68
C ALA A 559 -29.27 3.11 -4.01
N LEU A 560 -28.39 3.30 -5.00
CA LEU A 560 -28.77 3.77 -6.34
C LEU A 560 -29.65 2.75 -7.08
N ALA A 561 -29.41 1.44 -6.90
CA ALA A 561 -30.27 0.39 -7.42
C ALA A 561 -31.68 0.46 -6.78
N ARG A 562 -31.77 0.63 -5.46
CA ARG A 562 -33.06 0.83 -4.76
C ARG A 562 -33.76 2.12 -5.15
N ILE A 563 -33.02 3.22 -5.36
CA ILE A 563 -33.58 4.47 -5.87
C ILE A 563 -34.15 4.28 -7.28
N ALA A 564 -33.47 3.51 -8.13
CA ALA A 564 -33.92 3.26 -9.51
C ALA A 564 -35.06 2.23 -9.60
N ASP A 565 -35.26 1.39 -8.57
CA ASP A 565 -36.28 0.35 -8.54
C ASP A 565 -37.70 0.93 -8.48
N PRO A 566 -38.56 0.71 -9.49
CA PRO A 566 -39.96 1.14 -9.48
C PRO A 566 -40.80 0.54 -8.33
N ALA A 567 -40.34 -0.56 -7.69
CA ALA A 567 -41.01 -1.16 -6.54
C ALA A 567 -40.81 -0.37 -5.23
N THR A 568 -39.71 0.39 -5.11
CA THR A 568 -39.49 1.33 -4.01
C THR A 568 -40.49 2.47 -4.12
N GLN A 569 -41.09 2.98 -3.03
CA GLN A 569 -42.00 4.13 -3.16
C GLN A 569 -41.23 5.41 -3.51
N LEU A 570 -41.79 6.32 -4.32
CA LEU A 570 -41.10 7.54 -4.74
C LEU A 570 -40.63 8.40 -3.56
N ALA A 571 -41.43 8.50 -2.50
CA ALA A 571 -41.05 9.20 -1.26
C ALA A 571 -39.86 8.52 -0.55
N GLU A 572 -39.80 7.19 -0.57
CA GLU A 572 -38.67 6.43 -0.04
C GLU A 572 -37.42 6.62 -0.91
N ALA A 573 -37.57 6.64 -2.24
CA ALA A 573 -36.48 6.94 -3.16
C ALA A 573 -35.90 8.35 -2.92
N TYR A 574 -36.76 9.35 -2.67
CA TYR A 574 -36.32 10.69 -2.27
C TYR A 574 -35.66 10.71 -0.88
N ALA A 575 -36.13 9.91 0.07
CA ALA A 575 -35.48 9.77 1.37
C ALA A 575 -34.07 9.14 1.24
N LEU A 576 -33.89 8.17 0.34
CA LEU A 576 -32.59 7.59 0.00
C LEU A 576 -31.67 8.62 -0.67
N CYS A 577 -32.18 9.43 -1.61
CA CYS A 577 -31.41 10.53 -2.21
C CYS A 577 -31.01 11.58 -1.16
N ASN A 578 -31.88 11.88 -0.20
CA ASN A 578 -31.58 12.76 0.92
C ASN A 578 -30.46 12.18 1.81
N ALA A 579 -30.49 10.89 2.12
CA ALA A 579 -29.49 10.23 2.94
C ALA A 579 -28.11 10.15 2.27
N ALA A 580 -28.05 10.16 0.93
CA ALA A 580 -26.82 10.03 0.17
C ALA A 580 -25.84 11.21 0.36
N ILE A 581 -26.32 12.41 0.67
CA ILE A 581 -25.48 13.60 0.82
C ILE A 581 -25.85 14.31 2.12
N PRO A 582 -24.91 14.54 3.06
CA PRO A 582 -25.17 15.31 4.27
C PRO A 582 -25.72 16.71 3.94
N ASN A 583 -26.94 16.99 4.39
CA ASN A 583 -27.64 18.23 4.11
C ASN A 583 -28.54 18.65 5.29
N GLY A 584 -28.92 19.94 5.33
CA GLY A 584 -29.89 20.49 6.29
C GLY A 584 -31.31 20.60 5.72
N LEU A 585 -31.45 20.67 4.40
CA LEU A 585 -32.72 20.65 3.68
C LEU A 585 -32.55 19.95 2.34
N PHE A 586 -33.39 18.92 2.11
CA PHE A 586 -33.53 18.27 0.82
C PHE A 586 -34.93 18.52 0.28
N SER A 587 -35.03 18.82 -1.02
CA SER A 587 -36.31 18.93 -1.71
C SER A 587 -36.25 18.41 -3.14
N ALA A 588 -37.35 17.84 -3.60
CA ALA A 588 -37.51 17.38 -4.99
C ALA A 588 -38.68 18.11 -5.65
N MET A 589 -38.49 18.49 -6.91
CA MET A 589 -39.47 19.22 -7.70
C MET A 589 -39.71 18.53 -9.04
N ARG A 590 -40.96 18.53 -9.50
CA ARG A 590 -41.34 18.19 -10.88
C ARG A 590 -41.41 19.45 -11.71
N PHE A 591 -40.99 19.35 -12.97
CA PHE A 591 -41.10 20.42 -13.96
C PHE A 591 -42.06 20.01 -15.09
N HIS A 592 -43.14 20.76 -15.22
CA HIS A 592 -44.13 20.64 -16.29
C HIS A 592 -43.72 21.55 -17.43
N ALA A 593 -42.90 21.02 -18.34
CA ALA A 593 -42.26 21.79 -19.41
C ALA A 593 -43.27 22.45 -20.39
N ALA A 594 -44.41 21.81 -20.67
CA ALA A 594 -45.40 22.35 -21.62
C ALA A 594 -46.14 23.57 -21.04
N GLU A 595 -46.44 23.54 -19.74
CA GLU A 595 -47.16 24.57 -19.01
C GLU A 595 -46.22 25.59 -18.37
N MET A 596 -44.90 25.34 -18.40
CA MET A 596 -43.88 26.09 -17.68
C MET A 596 -44.21 26.21 -16.19
N GLU A 597 -44.65 25.11 -15.57
CA GLU A 597 -44.98 25.05 -14.14
C GLU A 597 -44.02 24.16 -13.37
N VAL A 598 -43.84 24.45 -12.08
CA VAL A 598 -43.11 23.59 -11.16
C VAL A 598 -43.98 23.19 -9.98
N GLU A 599 -43.78 21.96 -9.51
CA GLU A 599 -44.47 21.38 -8.36
C GLU A 599 -43.44 20.79 -7.41
N ARG A 600 -43.52 21.09 -6.11
CA ARG A 600 -42.62 20.46 -5.13
C ARG A 600 -43.27 19.17 -4.66
N LEU A 601 -42.60 18.05 -4.89
CA LEU A 601 -43.11 16.71 -4.55
C LEU A 601 -42.63 16.23 -3.17
N TYR A 602 -41.48 16.72 -2.72
CA TYR A 602 -40.85 16.27 -1.48
C TYR A 602 -40.08 17.39 -0.80
N SER A 603 -40.12 17.42 0.54
CA SER A 603 -39.23 18.23 1.38
C SER A 603 -39.00 17.54 2.71
N THR A 604 -37.77 17.62 3.23
CA THR A 604 -37.45 17.14 4.59
C THR A 604 -37.94 18.08 5.69
N LEU A 605 -38.27 19.34 5.37
CA LEU A 605 -38.79 20.34 6.32
C LEU A 605 -40.14 20.89 5.84
N PRO A 606 -41.21 20.08 5.76
CA PRO A 606 -42.48 20.51 5.18
C PRO A 606 -43.16 21.64 5.94
N GLU A 607 -42.88 21.83 7.23
CA GLU A 607 -43.45 22.92 8.05
C GLU A 607 -42.88 24.31 7.68
N VAL A 608 -41.65 24.35 7.17
CA VAL A 608 -40.93 25.60 6.84
C VAL A 608 -40.78 25.76 5.32
N TYR A 609 -40.73 24.64 4.60
CA TYR A 609 -40.55 24.57 3.15
C TYR A 609 -41.59 23.63 2.52
N PRO A 610 -42.89 23.98 2.55
CA PRO A 610 -43.99 23.06 2.29
C PRO A 610 -44.02 22.51 0.87
N VAL A 611 -44.48 21.26 0.75
CA VAL A 611 -44.98 20.69 -0.50
C VAL A 611 -46.17 21.56 -0.92
N SER A 612 -46.09 22.17 -2.10
CA SER A 612 -47.09 23.14 -2.58
C SER A 612 -47.55 22.76 -3.97
N GLY A 613 -48.79 23.13 -4.32
CA GLY A 613 -49.36 22.86 -5.64
C GLY A 613 -48.59 23.55 -6.77
N ARG A 614 -48.99 23.26 -8.01
CA ARG A 614 -48.35 23.79 -9.22
C ARG A 614 -48.27 25.31 -9.21
N LYS A 615 -47.08 25.82 -9.52
CA LYS A 615 -46.80 27.26 -9.60
C LYS A 615 -46.20 27.58 -10.98
N PRO A 616 -46.61 28.69 -11.62
CA PRO A 616 -45.96 29.16 -12.84
C PRO A 616 -44.48 29.45 -12.60
N LYS A 617 -43.61 28.92 -13.46
CA LYS A 617 -42.17 29.21 -13.43
C LYS A 617 -41.89 30.46 -14.24
N ARG A 618 -41.53 31.55 -13.54
CA ARG A 618 -41.02 32.78 -14.17
C ARG A 618 -39.66 32.52 -14.83
N ALA A 619 -39.37 33.20 -15.93
CA ALA A 619 -38.05 33.17 -16.56
C ALA A 619 -37.01 33.75 -15.58
N THR A 620 -36.12 32.90 -15.07
CA THR A 620 -35.01 33.29 -14.18
C THR A 620 -33.69 32.74 -14.71
N PRO A 621 -32.54 33.38 -14.43
CA PRO A 621 -31.23 32.84 -14.78
C PRO A 621 -30.98 31.42 -14.24
N TRP A 622 -31.52 31.13 -13.04
CA TRP A 622 -31.51 29.77 -12.49
C TRP A 622 -32.31 28.79 -13.34
N GLY A 623 -33.52 29.17 -13.77
CA GLY A 623 -34.37 28.34 -14.62
C GLY A 623 -33.70 28.07 -15.97
N GLU A 624 -33.03 29.07 -16.53
CA GLU A 624 -32.26 28.91 -17.75
C GLU A 624 -31.10 27.91 -17.57
N LYS A 625 -30.29 28.06 -16.53
CA LYS A 625 -29.15 27.17 -16.26
C LYS A 625 -29.60 25.73 -15.95
N VAL A 626 -30.46 25.57 -14.96
CA VAL A 626 -30.77 24.24 -14.40
C VAL A 626 -31.85 23.51 -15.20
N LEU A 627 -32.93 24.21 -15.60
CA LEU A 627 -34.05 23.56 -16.28
C LEU A 627 -33.92 23.53 -17.81
N LEU A 628 -33.37 24.58 -18.43
CA LEU A 628 -33.25 24.64 -19.90
C LEU A 628 -31.92 24.09 -20.41
N ARG A 629 -30.79 24.53 -19.84
CA ARG A 629 -29.44 24.07 -20.22
C ARG A 629 -29.02 22.76 -19.54
N ARG A 630 -29.80 22.28 -18.56
CA ARG A 630 -29.58 21.00 -17.85
C ARG A 630 -28.27 20.97 -17.08
N GLU A 631 -27.82 22.12 -16.61
CA GLU A 631 -26.57 22.26 -15.88
C GLU A 631 -26.81 22.17 -14.37
N VAL A 632 -25.90 21.51 -13.66
CA VAL A 632 -25.91 21.50 -12.19
C VAL A 632 -25.54 22.88 -11.68
N ASN A 633 -26.23 23.34 -10.64
CA ASN A 633 -25.85 24.52 -9.88
C ASN A 633 -25.26 24.13 -8.54
N ALA A 634 -24.03 24.51 -8.26
CA ALA A 634 -23.41 24.44 -6.94
C ALA A 634 -22.93 25.85 -6.57
N GLY A 635 -23.34 26.34 -5.40
CA GLY A 635 -23.05 27.70 -4.94
C GLY A 635 -22.92 27.79 -3.43
N PHE A 636 -22.31 28.87 -2.96
CA PHE A 636 -22.04 29.13 -1.55
C PHE A 636 -22.17 30.61 -1.19
N GLY A 637 -22.93 30.89 -0.14
CA GLY A 637 -23.19 32.22 0.39
C GLY A 637 -24.56 32.77 -0.01
N ALA A 638 -24.96 33.85 0.66
CA ALA A 638 -26.30 34.44 0.52
C ALA A 638 -26.66 34.86 -0.91
N ALA A 639 -25.67 35.29 -1.71
CA ALA A 639 -25.89 35.67 -3.10
C ALA A 639 -26.34 34.47 -3.96
N ASP A 640 -25.72 33.31 -3.78
CA ASP A 640 -26.05 32.09 -4.53
C ASP A 640 -27.41 31.51 -4.11
N ILE A 641 -27.75 31.59 -2.82
CA ILE A 641 -29.07 31.19 -2.31
C ILE A 641 -30.18 32.08 -2.90
N SER A 642 -30.00 33.41 -2.86
CA SER A 642 -30.93 34.38 -3.44
C SER A 642 -31.05 34.25 -4.96
N TRP A 643 -29.97 33.85 -5.63
CA TRP A 643 -29.98 33.58 -7.05
C TRP A 643 -30.79 32.32 -7.39
N ALA A 644 -30.69 31.27 -6.57
CA ALA A 644 -31.32 29.98 -6.83
C ALA A 644 -32.79 29.89 -6.40
N PHE A 645 -33.19 30.57 -5.31
CA PHE A 645 -34.50 30.40 -4.69
C PHE A 645 -35.27 31.72 -4.49
N SER A 646 -36.56 31.71 -4.84
CA SER A 646 -37.46 32.83 -4.51
C SER A 646 -37.67 32.98 -3.00
N ASP A 647 -37.58 31.89 -2.26
CA ASP A 647 -37.84 31.80 -0.82
C ASP A 647 -36.53 31.91 -0.02
N HIS A 648 -35.55 32.65 -0.55
CA HIS A 648 -34.18 32.72 -0.01
C HIS A 648 -34.12 33.26 1.42
N GLU A 649 -35.00 34.19 1.80
CA GLU A 649 -35.06 34.69 3.17
C GLU A 649 -35.36 33.57 4.19
N THR A 650 -36.26 32.65 3.85
CA THR A 650 -36.58 31.49 4.68
C THR A 650 -35.40 30.52 4.77
N ILE A 651 -34.73 30.26 3.65
CA ILE A 651 -33.58 29.35 3.59
C ILE A 651 -32.39 29.91 4.38
N LEU A 652 -32.09 31.20 4.22
CA LEU A 652 -31.03 31.89 4.96
C LEU A 652 -31.36 31.99 6.46
N GLY A 653 -32.64 32.16 6.81
CA GLY A 653 -33.11 32.11 8.20
C GLY A 653 -32.89 30.76 8.90
N LEU A 654 -32.73 29.67 8.13
CA LEU A 654 -32.36 28.34 8.64
C LEU A 654 -30.83 28.14 8.77
N GLY A 655 -30.02 29.14 8.42
CA GLY A 655 -28.56 29.05 8.43
C GLY A 655 -27.98 28.22 7.28
N LEU A 656 -28.74 28.05 6.18
CA LEU A 656 -28.30 27.28 5.02
C LEU A 656 -27.69 28.22 3.98
N GLU A 657 -26.40 28.00 3.68
CA GLU A 657 -25.60 28.90 2.85
C GLU A 657 -25.02 28.20 1.62
N ALA A 658 -24.97 26.87 1.60
CA ALA A 658 -24.57 26.07 0.45
C ALA A 658 -25.80 25.53 -0.28
N VAL A 659 -25.76 25.57 -1.62
CA VAL A 659 -26.81 25.00 -2.49
C VAL A 659 -26.22 24.08 -3.53
N LEU A 660 -26.89 22.95 -3.76
CA LEU A 660 -26.70 22.07 -4.90
C LEU A 660 -28.06 21.79 -5.55
N ASN A 661 -28.29 22.26 -6.78
CA ASN A 661 -29.45 21.93 -7.59
C ASN A 661 -29.03 21.00 -8.72
N VAL A 662 -29.60 19.80 -8.77
CA VAL A 662 -29.31 18.78 -9.78
C VAL A 662 -30.54 18.55 -10.63
N PRO A 663 -30.50 18.78 -11.97
CA PRO A 663 -31.62 18.48 -12.84
C PRO A 663 -31.80 16.96 -12.99
N VAL A 664 -33.05 16.51 -12.94
CA VAL A 664 -33.45 15.14 -13.24
C VAL A 664 -33.82 15.09 -14.72
N VAL A 665 -33.05 14.34 -15.52
CA VAL A 665 -33.13 14.35 -16.98
C VAL A 665 -33.39 12.94 -17.50
N ALA A 666 -34.40 12.79 -18.35
CA ALA A 666 -34.68 11.57 -19.12
C ALA A 666 -34.62 11.91 -20.61
N GLY A 667 -33.64 11.34 -21.32
CA GLY A 667 -33.38 11.69 -22.72
C GLY A 667 -33.05 13.18 -22.89
N ASP A 668 -33.87 13.89 -23.65
CA ASP A 668 -33.78 15.34 -23.87
C ASP A 668 -34.77 16.17 -23.03
N ARG A 669 -35.49 15.54 -22.10
CA ARG A 669 -36.48 16.21 -21.24
C ARG A 669 -35.96 16.36 -19.81
N VAL A 670 -36.13 17.54 -19.23
CA VAL A 670 -35.93 17.76 -17.79
C VAL A 670 -37.25 17.47 -17.09
N LEU A 671 -37.25 16.45 -16.24
CA LEU A 671 -38.43 16.01 -15.48
C LEU A 671 -38.61 16.83 -14.20
N GLY A 672 -37.55 17.45 -13.70
CA GLY A 672 -37.55 18.10 -12.41
C GLY A 672 -36.15 18.43 -11.87
N THR A 673 -36.06 18.70 -10.57
CA THR A 673 -34.78 18.85 -9.87
C THR A 673 -34.82 18.17 -8.51
N ILE A 674 -33.65 17.71 -8.05
CA ILE A 674 -33.39 17.43 -6.64
C ILE A 674 -32.43 18.49 -6.11
N ASN A 675 -32.68 18.96 -4.90
CA ASN A 675 -32.00 20.12 -4.33
C ASN A 675 -31.52 19.79 -2.92
N TYR A 676 -30.23 20.03 -2.67
CA TYR A 676 -29.58 19.88 -1.37
C TYR A 676 -29.15 21.26 -0.88
N LEU A 677 -29.44 21.54 0.38
CA LEU A 677 -28.98 22.76 1.04
C LEU A 677 -28.39 22.43 2.39
N ARG A 678 -27.29 23.10 2.76
CA ARG A 678 -26.66 22.95 4.07
C ARG A 678 -26.02 24.26 4.52
N ALA A 679 -25.63 24.31 5.80
CA ALA A 679 -24.66 25.30 6.28
C ALA A 679 -23.28 25.07 5.63
N ALA A 680 -22.23 25.77 6.06
CA ALA A 680 -20.87 25.47 5.60
C ALA A 680 -20.47 23.99 5.88
N PRO A 681 -19.64 23.37 5.01
CA PRO A 681 -18.98 23.93 3.81
C PRO A 681 -19.80 23.79 2.53
N ALA A 682 -19.31 24.37 1.42
CA ALA A 682 -19.82 24.12 0.07
C ALA A 682 -19.80 22.62 -0.30
N PHE A 683 -20.60 22.21 -1.29
CA PHE A 683 -20.62 20.82 -1.77
C PHE A 683 -19.35 20.49 -2.56
N SER A 684 -18.73 19.35 -2.23
CA SER A 684 -17.52 18.84 -2.89
C SER A 684 -17.81 18.24 -4.27
N THR A 685 -16.77 17.99 -5.07
CA THR A 685 -16.89 17.33 -6.38
C THR A 685 -17.54 15.95 -6.28
N ASP A 686 -17.20 15.18 -5.24
CA ASP A 686 -17.74 13.83 -5.03
C ASP A 686 -19.22 13.86 -4.68
N GLU A 687 -19.64 14.81 -3.83
CA GLU A 687 -21.06 15.02 -3.50
C GLU A 687 -21.86 15.50 -4.71
N ILE A 688 -21.28 16.34 -5.58
CA ILE A 688 -21.90 16.74 -6.85
C ILE A 688 -22.09 15.52 -7.76
N ALA A 689 -21.08 14.65 -7.86
CA ALA A 689 -21.16 13.41 -8.64
C ALA A 689 -22.23 12.46 -8.09
N LEU A 690 -22.33 12.31 -6.76
CA LEU A 690 -23.34 11.49 -6.11
C LEU A 690 -24.76 12.06 -6.31
N GLY A 691 -24.91 13.38 -6.28
CA GLY A 691 -26.16 14.06 -6.58
C GLY A 691 -26.61 13.79 -8.02
N ARG A 692 -25.68 13.80 -8.98
CA ARG A 692 -25.96 13.40 -10.38
C ARG A 692 -26.38 11.94 -10.49
N ALA A 693 -25.73 11.04 -9.76
CA ALA A 693 -26.09 9.62 -9.75
C ALA A 693 -27.50 9.40 -9.18
N CYS A 694 -27.86 10.09 -8.09
CA CYS A 694 -29.21 10.08 -7.53
C CYS A 694 -30.25 10.59 -8.54
N ALA A 695 -29.99 11.72 -9.20
CA ALA A 695 -30.88 12.28 -10.21
C ALA A 695 -31.08 11.34 -11.41
N ALA A 696 -30.01 10.68 -11.86
CA ALA A 696 -30.08 9.67 -12.92
C ALA A 696 -30.87 8.43 -12.49
N ALA A 697 -30.71 7.98 -11.25
CA ALA A 697 -31.48 6.86 -10.70
C ALA A 697 -32.97 7.21 -10.60
N ILE A 698 -33.32 8.41 -10.14
CA ILE A 698 -34.70 8.90 -10.13
C ILE A 698 -35.29 8.98 -11.55
N ALA A 699 -34.52 9.44 -12.54
CA ALA A 699 -35.00 9.54 -13.93
C ALA A 699 -35.37 8.16 -14.52
N ARG A 700 -34.64 7.09 -14.15
CA ARG A 700 -34.92 5.72 -14.62
C ARG A 700 -36.23 5.12 -14.12
N ARG A 701 -36.89 5.73 -13.12
CA ARG A 701 -38.15 5.24 -12.55
C ARG A 701 -39.35 5.44 -13.48
N GLY A 702 -39.29 6.40 -14.42
CA GLY A 702 -40.39 6.73 -15.35
C GLY A 702 -41.59 7.46 -14.72
N GLU A 703 -41.76 7.44 -13.39
CA GLU A 703 -42.89 8.05 -12.68
C GLU A 703 -43.01 9.59 -12.84
N LEU A 704 -41.95 10.26 -13.28
CA LEU A 704 -41.91 11.71 -13.47
C LEU A 704 -42.10 12.15 -14.94
N GLU A 705 -42.09 11.21 -15.89
CA GLU A 705 -42.38 11.48 -17.31
C GLU A 705 -43.83 11.92 -17.56
#